data_AF-A0A923U175-F1
#
_entry.id   AF-A0A923U175-F1
#
_cell.length_a   1.000
_cell.length_b   1.000
_cell.length_c   1.000
_cell.angle_alpha   90.00
_cell.angle_beta   90.00
_cell.angle_gamma   90.00
#
_symmetry.space_group_name_H-M   'P 1'
#
loop_
_entity.id
_entity.type
_entity.pdbx_description
1 polymer ?
#
loop_
_entity_poly.entity_id
_entity_poly.type
_entity_poly.pdbx_seq_one_letter_code
_entity_poly.pdbx_strand_id
1 'polypeptide(L)'
;MQLSRYLLFFFFCASTSYAQVKCKIDTSLSLKTSYETVQAHALVTSNRRMEALNIVPLKLHIEKIINKESISINDFYSTLVEVNKKFLATNVRFVVCDEIDYFTEDPLTMDDNSVTSLDIYFVAETGDACGLATVGPIGNGAVTINNNCVTVNTISHELGHYFNLNHTFETRDGIELVNSSNCKTAGDLICDTPADPKDIKIDQSCNYAGNMVDPNGQLYKPDTKNFMSYFGHCTERFTVEQQNRMRQYLDSYFLSTVSVCPSKVDLIAFPKDERVFVVGTTGTMKVYIRNVSEVDMPSSTFSVKVQTRDASGKITVLNEIPITKAIKANSLDSVVYSVPVGSSHLQGLQDLEIIFDSKNQLSESSENNNVFTRIINIVSSTTAFADLELKMISTNNAAYAGQGFTFSYSVQNIGAVETGNFMIEYILSKDSVFSDDDVVVSAFGTSNYVVGYKKDRLDNGVLLPSTVGAKYYVIILLNRYNYFPELSYANNIKIIPITIYPARPAKLPDLLAVKTEFAFNQTNPVNVGKNYTLSTFYQNIGDTLLQNKTVSLYLSKDQVKDNSDIFLTRKYSGLWLEIGWERNDYVGFTLPSSVPSGNYYVIAIADEDQMIKEKNENNNTMAFPITVAGGNLGKYRLSNPVLTSAVFERGKPWSVSVDVKNIGNAAVVEKAYTFYHLQSEKYRFFESFRYTFTSFVTDYNGPALGPQESVKYTYQGTVPASVPDGKYYFGMCMGYDVGPGISADTSIFFDIPITVTSFPLGMEESEEGLNSNLVYPNPATDVVSFHFISDRVQVFTLEGQLVLEHKNVNSFSVKDLESGIYMIRTQSAQKVSLQKLVKID
;
A
#
# COMPACT_ATOMS: atom_id res chain seq x y z
N MET A 1 64.59 -55.66 -14.45
CA MET A 1 64.49 -55.99 -15.89
C MET A 1 63.75 -54.85 -16.57
N GLN A 2 64.50 -53.98 -17.28
CA GLN A 2 64.18 -53.19 -18.49
C GLN A 2 62.70 -52.80 -18.79
N LEU A 3 62.33 -51.60 -19.25
CA LEU A 3 63.04 -50.40 -19.74
C LEU A 3 61.96 -49.34 -20.09
N SER A 4 62.33 -48.04 -20.01
CA SER A 4 61.93 -46.96 -20.95
C SER A 4 60.52 -46.34 -20.82
N ARG A 5 60.28 -45.01 -20.72
CA ARG A 5 61.11 -43.81 -21.00
C ARG A 5 60.40 -42.50 -20.56
N TYR A 6 61.21 -41.55 -20.08
CA TYR A 6 61.15 -40.07 -20.09
C TYR A 6 59.90 -39.29 -19.62
N LEU A 7 60.11 -38.40 -18.64
CA LEU A 7 59.88 -36.97 -18.88
C LEU A 7 60.89 -36.11 -18.11
N LEU A 8 61.39 -35.07 -18.80
CA LEU A 8 62.47 -34.17 -18.40
C LEU A 8 62.09 -33.22 -17.25
N PHE A 9 63.08 -32.96 -16.41
CA PHE A 9 63.21 -31.84 -15.47
C PHE A 9 63.59 -30.52 -16.17
N PHE A 10 63.07 -29.39 -15.67
CA PHE A 10 63.73 -28.07 -15.65
C PHE A 10 63.31 -27.37 -14.33
N PHE A 11 64.09 -27.48 -13.25
CA PHE A 11 65.16 -26.59 -12.75
C PHE A 11 64.70 -25.26 -12.08
N PHE A 12 64.81 -25.29 -10.74
CA PHE A 12 65.23 -24.26 -9.76
C PHE A 12 64.38 -22.99 -9.51
N CYS A 13 64.00 -22.79 -8.24
CA CYS A 13 64.77 -21.88 -7.38
C CYS A 13 64.66 -22.26 -5.89
N ALA A 14 65.80 -22.31 -5.21
CA ALA A 14 65.93 -22.44 -3.76
C ALA A 14 66.24 -21.06 -3.17
N SER A 15 65.64 -20.71 -2.03
CA SER A 15 66.31 -20.45 -0.75
C SER A 15 65.60 -19.43 0.17
N THR A 16 65.47 -19.87 1.42
CA THR A 16 65.46 -19.15 2.70
C THR A 16 64.23 -18.31 3.13
N SER A 17 63.51 -18.96 4.06
CA SER A 17 63.08 -18.47 5.38
C SER A 17 61.71 -17.79 5.53
N TYR A 18 60.92 -18.44 6.40
CA TYR A 18 59.69 -18.08 7.10
C TYR A 18 58.39 -17.91 6.28
N ALA A 19 57.48 -18.84 6.61
CA ALA A 19 56.03 -18.83 6.42
C ALA A 19 55.48 -19.05 4.99
N GLN A 20 54.57 -20.04 4.91
CA GLN A 20 53.55 -20.25 3.89
C GLN A 20 53.99 -20.87 2.54
N VAL A 21 54.15 -22.19 2.56
CA VAL A 21 53.77 -23.04 1.42
C VAL A 21 52.70 -23.99 1.93
N LYS A 22 51.43 -23.62 1.81
CA LYS A 22 50.27 -24.54 1.88
C LYS A 22 49.09 -23.90 1.14
N CYS A 23 48.79 -24.49 -0.02
CA CYS A 23 47.58 -24.35 -0.86
C CYS A 23 47.06 -22.93 -1.15
N LYS A 24 47.57 -22.30 -2.23
CA LYS A 24 46.77 -21.30 -2.94
C LYS A 24 45.68 -22.03 -3.74
N ILE A 25 44.48 -22.13 -3.17
CA ILE A 25 43.27 -22.46 -3.92
C ILE A 25 43.00 -21.27 -4.85
N ASP A 26 42.98 -21.51 -6.15
CA ASP A 26 42.73 -20.45 -7.14
C ASP A 26 41.21 -20.20 -7.25
N THR A 27 40.72 -19.25 -6.47
CA THR A 27 39.33 -18.78 -6.52
C THR A 27 38.98 -18.07 -7.83
N SER A 28 39.95 -17.85 -8.73
CA SER A 28 39.73 -17.16 -10.01
C SER A 28 39.42 -18.10 -11.18
N LEU A 29 39.49 -19.43 -11.03
CA LEU A 29 39.27 -20.37 -12.14
C LEU A 29 37.78 -20.74 -12.33
N SER A 30 37.04 -19.99 -13.14
CA SER A 30 35.76 -20.47 -13.71
C SER A 30 35.97 -21.35 -14.94
N LEU A 31 35.11 -22.35 -15.09
CA LEU A 31 34.91 -23.02 -16.37
C LEU A 31 34.29 -22.00 -17.33
N LYS A 32 34.96 -21.76 -18.45
CA LYS A 32 34.44 -20.89 -19.52
C LYS A 32 33.23 -21.53 -20.18
N THR A 33 32.06 -21.27 -19.62
CA THR A 33 30.78 -21.55 -20.25
C THR A 33 30.30 -20.29 -20.96
N SER A 34 29.92 -20.39 -22.24
CA SER A 34 29.37 -19.23 -22.95
C SER A 34 28.02 -18.82 -22.40
N TYR A 35 27.76 -17.52 -22.36
CA TYR A 35 26.48 -16.93 -21.96
C TYR A 35 25.30 -17.58 -22.71
N GLU A 36 25.44 -17.78 -24.03
CA GLU A 36 24.40 -18.40 -24.85
C GLU A 36 24.06 -19.83 -24.42
N THR A 37 25.06 -20.59 -23.94
CA THR A 37 24.84 -21.97 -23.48
C THR A 37 24.00 -21.99 -22.20
N VAL A 38 24.29 -21.08 -21.27
CA VAL A 38 23.52 -20.95 -20.01
C VAL A 38 22.07 -20.56 -20.32
N GLN A 39 21.87 -19.59 -21.20
CA GLN A 39 20.53 -19.12 -21.57
C GLN A 39 19.71 -20.20 -22.32
N ALA A 40 20.34 -20.93 -23.23
CA ALA A 40 19.68 -22.05 -23.92
C ALA A 40 19.25 -23.14 -22.92
N HIS A 41 20.08 -23.45 -21.92
CA HIS A 41 19.74 -24.40 -20.86
C HIS A 41 18.59 -23.91 -19.97
N ALA A 42 18.59 -22.63 -19.61
CA ALA A 42 17.53 -22.01 -18.81
C ALA A 42 16.15 -22.10 -19.50
N LEU A 43 16.09 -21.87 -20.82
CA LEU A 43 14.86 -21.98 -21.61
C LEU A 43 14.33 -23.43 -21.71
N VAL A 44 15.22 -24.42 -21.71
CA VAL A 44 14.84 -25.84 -21.72
C VAL A 44 14.29 -26.26 -20.36
N THR A 45 14.93 -25.82 -19.28
CA THR A 45 14.54 -26.18 -17.90
C THR A 45 13.29 -25.44 -17.41
N SER A 46 13.05 -24.20 -17.85
CA SER A 46 11.83 -23.44 -17.49
C SER A 46 10.53 -24.05 -18.01
N ASN A 47 10.60 -24.91 -19.03
CA ASN A 47 9.46 -25.62 -19.61
C ASN A 47 9.15 -26.97 -18.94
N ARG A 48 9.98 -27.44 -18.01
CA ARG A 48 9.70 -28.63 -17.21
C ARG A 48 8.81 -28.23 -16.02
N ARG A 49 7.79 -29.05 -15.71
CA ARG A 49 7.07 -28.93 -14.43
C ARG A 49 8.11 -28.92 -13.32
N MET A 50 7.98 -28.01 -12.35
CA MET A 50 8.90 -27.88 -11.20
C MET A 50 9.20 -29.27 -10.62
N GLU A 51 10.36 -29.82 -10.98
CA GLU A 51 10.84 -31.12 -10.52
C GLU A 51 11.17 -31.01 -9.02
N ALA A 52 11.40 -32.15 -8.36
CA ALA A 52 11.87 -32.16 -6.97
C ALA A 52 13.16 -31.31 -6.83
N LEU A 53 13.36 -30.72 -5.64
CA LEU A 53 14.59 -29.97 -5.33
C LEU A 53 15.82 -30.86 -5.59
N ASN A 54 16.83 -30.32 -6.28
CA ASN A 54 18.08 -31.04 -6.46
C ASN A 54 18.83 -31.07 -5.12
N ILE A 55 19.00 -32.27 -4.57
CA ILE A 55 19.72 -32.46 -3.31
C ILE A 55 21.22 -32.53 -3.58
N VAL A 56 21.97 -31.63 -2.95
CA VAL A 56 23.44 -31.62 -2.92
C VAL A 56 23.86 -32.23 -1.58
N PRO A 57 24.38 -33.47 -1.57
CA PRO A 57 24.90 -34.08 -0.35
C PRO A 57 26.19 -33.39 0.09
N LEU A 58 26.29 -33.07 1.38
CA LEU A 58 27.45 -32.47 2.01
C LEU A 58 28.17 -33.49 2.88
N LYS A 59 29.50 -33.44 2.85
CA LYS A 59 30.39 -34.09 3.82
C LYS A 59 31.19 -33.02 4.56
N LEU A 60 31.16 -33.06 5.88
CA LEU A 60 31.79 -32.02 6.70
C LEU A 60 33.08 -32.54 7.31
N HIS A 61 34.12 -31.70 7.24
CA HIS A 61 35.43 -31.95 7.83
C HIS A 61 35.75 -30.83 8.80
N ILE A 62 35.91 -31.13 10.09
CA ILE A 62 36.10 -30.13 11.14
C ILE A 62 37.47 -30.29 11.79
N GLU A 63 38.29 -29.25 11.70
CA GLU A 63 39.56 -29.16 12.42
C GLU A 63 39.31 -29.00 13.93
N LYS A 64 39.83 -29.95 14.72
CA LYS A 64 39.86 -29.88 16.18
C LYS A 64 41.07 -29.06 16.63
N ILE A 65 40.81 -27.86 17.15
CA ILE A 65 41.86 -27.01 17.71
C ILE A 65 42.06 -27.34 19.18
N ILE A 66 43.27 -27.74 19.56
CA ILE A 66 43.62 -27.96 20.98
C ILE A 66 43.60 -26.59 21.69
N ASN A 67 42.80 -26.47 22.77
CA ASN A 67 42.64 -25.25 23.59
C ASN A 67 41.89 -24.06 22.95
N LYS A 68 41.13 -24.26 21.87
CA LYS A 68 40.09 -23.34 21.38
C LYS A 68 38.83 -24.11 21.03
N GLU A 69 37.68 -23.46 21.09
CA GLU A 69 36.43 -24.06 20.62
C GLU A 69 36.50 -24.22 19.09
N SER A 70 36.26 -25.45 18.61
CA SER A 70 35.91 -25.71 17.21
C SER A 70 34.51 -25.15 16.93
N ILE A 71 34.09 -25.14 15.66
CA ILE A 71 32.73 -24.69 15.32
C ILE A 71 31.66 -25.50 16.07
N SER A 72 30.58 -24.83 16.47
CA SER A 72 29.37 -25.49 16.99
C SER A 72 28.62 -26.12 15.83
N ILE A 73 28.42 -27.43 15.87
CA ILE A 73 27.69 -28.13 14.81
C ILE A 73 26.22 -27.70 14.73
N ASN A 74 25.62 -27.36 15.87
CA ASN A 74 24.24 -26.85 15.93
C ASN A 74 24.12 -25.48 15.26
N ASP A 75 25.15 -24.63 15.39
CA ASP A 75 25.19 -23.31 14.77
C ASP A 75 25.37 -23.46 13.26
N PHE A 76 26.16 -24.44 12.81
CA PHE A 76 26.26 -24.78 11.40
C PHE A 76 24.92 -25.26 10.82
N TYR A 77 24.23 -26.19 11.48
CA TYR A 77 22.91 -26.64 11.02
C TYR A 77 21.90 -25.49 10.94
N SER A 78 21.89 -24.60 11.93
CA SER A 78 21.05 -23.40 11.93
C SER A 78 21.39 -22.47 10.76
N THR A 79 22.68 -22.28 10.48
CA THR A 79 23.16 -21.51 9.33
C THR A 79 22.78 -22.15 8.00
N LEU A 80 22.87 -23.48 7.90
CA LEU A 80 22.55 -24.25 6.70
C LEU A 80 21.06 -24.15 6.32
N VAL A 81 20.16 -24.04 7.31
CA VAL A 81 18.73 -23.77 7.06
C VAL A 81 18.55 -22.43 6.33
N GLU A 82 19.24 -21.38 6.77
CA GLU A 82 19.16 -20.06 6.12
C GLU A 82 19.83 -20.07 4.74
N VAL A 83 20.99 -20.72 4.59
CA VAL A 83 21.63 -20.92 3.28
C VAL A 83 20.67 -21.63 2.32
N ASN A 84 20.02 -22.71 2.75
CA ASN A 84 19.04 -23.41 1.93
C ASN A 84 17.90 -22.51 1.46
N LYS A 85 17.42 -21.58 2.30
CA LYS A 85 16.42 -20.57 1.89
C LYS A 85 16.94 -19.67 0.77
N LYS A 86 18.21 -19.28 0.80
CA LYS A 86 18.85 -18.44 -0.23
C LYS A 86 19.02 -19.15 -1.58
N PHE A 87 19.16 -20.48 -1.58
CA PHE A 87 19.32 -21.30 -2.78
C PHE A 87 18.01 -21.92 -3.29
N LEU A 88 16.85 -21.68 -2.64
CA LEU A 88 15.57 -22.20 -3.13
C LEU A 88 15.29 -21.81 -4.59
N ALA A 89 15.63 -20.58 -4.99
CA ALA A 89 15.42 -20.09 -6.35
C ALA A 89 16.31 -20.81 -7.39
N THR A 90 17.46 -21.36 -6.99
CA THR A 90 18.32 -22.19 -7.85
C THR A 90 17.80 -23.62 -7.98
N ASN A 91 16.73 -24.00 -7.27
CA ASN A 91 16.23 -25.37 -7.14
C ASN A 91 17.26 -26.33 -6.53
N VAL A 92 18.07 -25.84 -5.59
CA VAL A 92 19.11 -26.61 -4.89
C VAL A 92 18.82 -26.64 -3.39
N ARG A 93 19.03 -27.80 -2.77
CA ARG A 93 19.01 -27.98 -1.32
C ARG A 93 20.25 -28.75 -0.88
N PHE A 94 20.98 -28.20 0.07
CA PHE A 94 22.13 -28.83 0.71
C PHE A 94 21.70 -29.65 1.93
N VAL A 95 22.22 -30.87 2.02
CA VAL A 95 21.91 -31.80 3.12
C VAL A 95 23.21 -32.46 3.57
N VAL A 96 23.49 -32.48 4.87
CA VAL A 96 24.62 -33.26 5.42
C VAL A 96 24.24 -34.73 5.38
N CYS A 97 25.00 -35.54 4.63
CA CYS A 97 24.63 -36.93 4.29
C CYS A 97 25.55 -37.98 4.89
N ASP A 98 26.81 -37.61 5.11
CA ASP A 98 27.84 -38.49 5.66
C ASP A 98 28.15 -38.14 7.12
N GLU A 99 28.88 -39.02 7.82
CA GLU A 99 29.42 -38.72 9.14
C GLU A 99 30.38 -37.51 9.06
N ILE A 100 30.44 -36.75 10.16
CA ILE A 100 31.32 -35.59 10.27
C ILE A 100 32.72 -36.09 10.60
N ASP A 101 33.67 -35.79 9.72
CA ASP A 101 35.07 -36.12 9.90
C ASP A 101 35.72 -35.06 10.79
N TYR A 102 36.34 -35.48 11.89
CA TYR A 102 37.12 -34.59 12.77
C TYR A 102 38.60 -34.91 12.66
N PHE A 103 39.43 -33.91 12.36
CA PHE A 103 40.87 -34.08 12.19
C PHE A 103 41.67 -33.14 13.10
N THR A 104 42.89 -33.53 13.47
CA THR A 104 43.81 -32.76 14.31
C THR A 104 45.15 -32.64 13.58
N GLU A 105 45.57 -31.41 13.29
CA GLU A 105 46.82 -31.05 12.61
C GLU A 105 46.95 -31.56 11.16
N ASP A 106 46.89 -30.60 10.24
CA ASP A 106 46.87 -30.69 8.78
C ASP A 106 45.51 -31.09 8.17
N PRO A 107 44.86 -30.21 7.36
CA PRO A 107 43.78 -30.69 6.50
C PRO A 107 44.38 -31.76 5.58
N LEU A 108 43.67 -32.88 5.47
CA LEU A 108 43.92 -33.90 4.46
C LEU A 108 44.33 -33.21 3.16
N THR A 109 45.40 -33.67 2.52
CA THR A 109 45.65 -33.34 1.11
C THR A 109 44.32 -33.44 0.39
N MET A 110 43.89 -32.40 -0.35
CA MET A 110 42.61 -32.35 -1.09
C MET A 110 42.49 -33.45 -2.19
N ASP A 111 43.32 -34.47 -2.12
CA ASP A 111 43.41 -35.66 -2.95
C ASP A 111 42.39 -36.75 -2.55
N ASP A 112 41.65 -36.59 -1.45
CA ASP A 112 40.64 -37.55 -0.92
C ASP A 112 39.23 -36.94 -0.77
N ASN A 113 38.89 -35.91 -1.58
CA ASN A 113 37.52 -35.41 -1.63
C ASN A 113 36.54 -36.51 -2.02
N SER A 114 35.38 -36.49 -1.41
CA SER A 114 34.28 -37.38 -1.73
C SER A 114 33.92 -37.26 -3.20
N VAL A 115 33.80 -38.40 -3.87
CA VAL A 115 33.30 -38.51 -5.25
C VAL A 115 31.76 -38.50 -5.31
N THR A 116 31.10 -38.48 -4.14
CA THR A 116 29.63 -38.57 -4.01
C THR A 116 29.00 -37.39 -3.26
N SER A 117 29.78 -36.60 -2.53
CA SER A 117 29.32 -35.47 -1.72
C SER A 117 30.24 -34.24 -1.90
N LEU A 118 29.70 -33.05 -1.65
CA LEU A 118 30.46 -31.81 -1.62
C LEU A 118 31.14 -31.70 -0.26
N ASP A 119 32.47 -31.73 -0.25
CA ASP A 119 33.25 -31.57 0.97
C ASP A 119 33.31 -30.10 1.41
N ILE A 120 32.95 -29.85 2.67
CA ILE A 120 33.12 -28.56 3.34
C ILE A 120 34.11 -28.74 4.50
N TYR A 121 35.24 -28.03 4.40
CA TYR A 121 36.28 -28.02 5.41
C TYR A 121 36.16 -26.79 6.31
N PHE A 122 36.13 -27.00 7.62
CA PHE A 122 36.18 -25.96 8.64
C PHE A 122 37.56 -25.96 9.28
N VAL A 123 38.32 -24.89 9.05
CA VAL A 123 39.73 -24.76 9.44
C VAL A 123 39.97 -23.51 10.26
N ALA A 124 41.02 -23.53 11.08
CA ALA A 124 41.41 -22.42 11.93
C ALA A 124 41.86 -21.18 11.13
N GLU A 125 42.59 -21.39 10.02
CA GLU A 125 43.17 -20.33 9.21
C GLU A 125 43.01 -20.61 7.71
N THR A 126 42.65 -19.56 6.97
CA THR A 126 42.44 -19.53 5.51
C THR A 126 43.26 -18.40 4.86
N GLY A 127 44.26 -17.87 5.58
CA GLY A 127 44.94 -16.63 5.23
C GLY A 127 44.05 -15.40 5.49
N ASP A 128 44.05 -14.44 4.57
CA ASP A 128 43.27 -13.19 4.67
C ASP A 128 41.79 -13.34 4.25
N ALA A 129 41.38 -14.51 3.72
CA ALA A 129 40.02 -14.75 3.25
C ALA A 129 39.17 -15.44 4.33
N CYS A 130 37.86 -15.20 4.35
CA CYS A 130 36.92 -15.92 5.23
C CYS A 130 36.57 -17.33 4.72
N GLY A 131 36.77 -17.57 3.43
CA GLY A 131 36.51 -18.85 2.77
C GLY A 131 37.25 -18.93 1.44
N LEU A 132 37.33 -20.14 0.90
CA LEU A 132 37.90 -20.46 -0.40
C LEU A 132 37.08 -21.60 -1.03
N ALA A 133 36.82 -21.52 -2.33
CA ALA A 133 36.16 -22.58 -3.08
C ALA A 133 36.95 -22.92 -4.35
N THR A 134 36.94 -24.21 -4.71
CA THR A 134 37.46 -24.68 -6.01
C THR A 134 36.30 -25.03 -6.92
N VAL A 135 36.31 -24.49 -8.14
CA VAL A 135 35.38 -24.92 -9.20
C VAL A 135 35.83 -26.28 -9.71
N GLY A 136 35.05 -27.33 -9.48
CA GLY A 136 35.37 -28.66 -10.01
C GLY A 136 34.22 -29.66 -9.90
N PRO A 137 34.17 -30.68 -10.76
CA PRO A 137 33.25 -31.81 -10.56
C PRO A 137 33.56 -32.51 -9.23
N ILE A 138 32.56 -33.22 -8.69
CA ILE A 138 32.64 -33.93 -7.41
C ILE A 138 33.89 -34.83 -7.37
N GLY A 139 34.66 -34.74 -6.29
CA GLY A 139 35.97 -35.39 -6.13
C GLY A 139 37.20 -34.52 -6.45
N ASN A 140 37.03 -33.38 -7.14
CA ASN A 140 38.14 -32.46 -7.49
C ASN A 140 37.93 -31.01 -6.99
N GLY A 141 36.80 -30.71 -6.35
CA GLY A 141 36.51 -29.39 -5.78
C GLY A 141 35.97 -29.49 -4.35
N ALA A 142 36.24 -28.49 -3.52
CA ALA A 142 35.73 -28.40 -2.16
C ALA A 142 35.55 -26.93 -1.74
N VAL A 143 34.82 -26.73 -0.66
CA VAL A 143 34.68 -25.43 0.01
C VAL A 143 35.44 -25.47 1.33
N THR A 144 36.24 -24.44 1.62
CA THR A 144 36.96 -24.28 2.88
C THR A 144 36.50 -23.00 3.54
N ILE A 145 36.15 -23.06 4.82
CA ILE A 145 35.62 -21.94 5.60
C ILE A 145 36.47 -21.77 6.86
N ASN A 146 36.80 -20.51 7.18
CA ASN A 146 37.42 -20.20 8.46
C ASN A 146 36.41 -20.44 9.60
N ASN A 147 36.86 -21.08 10.69
CA ASN A 147 36.04 -21.32 11.88
C ASN A 147 35.37 -20.06 12.44
N ASN A 148 35.98 -18.88 12.25
CA ASN A 148 35.43 -17.60 12.70
C ASN A 148 34.49 -16.91 11.70
N CYS A 149 34.34 -17.46 10.49
CA CYS A 149 33.54 -16.87 9.41
C CYS A 149 32.36 -17.75 8.97
N VAL A 150 31.89 -18.67 9.82
CA VAL A 150 30.72 -19.52 9.56
C VAL A 150 29.45 -18.66 9.60
N THR A 151 29.13 -18.02 8.48
CA THR A 151 27.95 -17.16 8.33
C THR A 151 27.19 -17.53 7.06
N VAL A 152 25.91 -17.15 6.98
CA VAL A 152 25.07 -17.36 5.80
C VAL A 152 25.72 -16.73 4.56
N ASN A 153 26.31 -15.54 4.68
CA ASN A 153 26.90 -14.80 3.56
C ASN A 153 28.18 -15.48 3.06
N THR A 154 29.10 -15.83 3.97
CA THR A 154 30.35 -16.52 3.60
C THR A 154 30.06 -17.85 2.91
N ILE A 155 29.21 -18.68 3.51
CA ILE A 155 28.89 -20.01 2.94
C ILE A 155 28.19 -19.85 1.59
N SER A 156 27.25 -18.91 1.46
CA SER A 156 26.57 -18.67 0.18
C SER A 156 27.55 -18.19 -0.90
N HIS A 157 28.49 -17.32 -0.56
CA HIS A 157 29.54 -16.82 -1.45
C HIS A 157 30.41 -17.96 -1.99
N GLU A 158 30.97 -18.79 -1.09
CA GLU A 158 31.83 -19.90 -1.49
C GLU A 158 31.08 -20.98 -2.28
N LEU A 159 29.83 -21.27 -1.92
CA LEU A 159 28.99 -22.17 -2.71
C LEU A 159 28.71 -21.60 -4.10
N GLY A 160 28.52 -20.27 -4.23
CA GLY A 160 28.40 -19.61 -5.53
C GLY A 160 29.63 -19.87 -6.42
N HIS A 161 30.83 -19.71 -5.86
CA HIS A 161 32.08 -20.08 -6.56
C HIS A 161 32.11 -21.57 -6.92
N TYR A 162 31.80 -22.47 -5.98
CA TYR A 162 31.75 -23.91 -6.25
C TYR A 162 30.83 -24.25 -7.45
N PHE A 163 29.69 -23.56 -7.57
CA PHE A 163 28.76 -23.68 -8.71
C PHE A 163 29.07 -22.75 -9.89
N ASN A 164 30.36 -22.43 -10.09
CA ASN A 164 30.91 -21.75 -11.26
C ASN A 164 30.48 -20.28 -11.44
N LEU A 165 30.28 -19.54 -10.35
CA LEU A 165 30.13 -18.08 -10.37
C LEU A 165 31.48 -17.37 -10.14
N ASN A 166 31.69 -16.27 -10.85
CA ASN A 166 32.79 -15.34 -10.61
C ASN A 166 32.37 -14.26 -9.61
N HIS A 167 33.35 -13.54 -9.07
CA HIS A 167 33.07 -12.28 -8.39
C HIS A 167 32.44 -11.27 -9.35
N THR A 168 31.49 -10.45 -8.89
CA THR A 168 30.85 -9.40 -9.71
C THR A 168 31.84 -8.39 -10.29
N PHE A 169 32.99 -8.21 -9.63
CA PHE A 169 34.07 -7.30 -10.04
C PHE A 169 35.22 -8.01 -10.79
N GLU A 170 34.97 -9.19 -11.36
CA GLU A 170 35.98 -9.92 -12.13
C GLU A 170 36.46 -9.09 -13.34
N THR A 171 37.75 -9.14 -13.65
CA THR A 171 38.37 -8.37 -14.74
C THR A 171 39.27 -9.20 -15.65
N ARG A 172 39.44 -10.50 -15.38
CA ARG A 172 40.30 -11.42 -16.14
C ARG A 172 39.97 -11.47 -17.63
N ASP A 173 38.68 -11.46 -17.98
CA ASP A 173 38.20 -11.49 -19.36
C ASP A 173 37.89 -10.07 -19.90
N GLY A 174 38.29 -9.02 -19.16
CA GLY A 174 38.08 -7.61 -19.48
C GLY A 174 37.23 -6.90 -18.43
N ILE A 175 37.27 -5.56 -18.42
CA ILE A 175 36.43 -4.73 -17.54
C ILE A 175 35.01 -4.66 -18.13
N GLU A 176 34.01 -4.97 -17.32
CA GLU A 176 32.61 -4.80 -17.70
C GLU A 176 32.22 -3.32 -17.77
N LEU A 177 31.52 -2.94 -18.83
CA LEU A 177 31.02 -1.59 -19.06
C LEU A 177 29.63 -1.41 -18.44
N VAL A 178 29.36 -0.24 -17.89
CA VAL A 178 28.11 0.07 -17.17
C VAL A 178 26.88 -0.02 -18.07
N ASN A 179 27.04 0.14 -19.38
CA ASN A 179 25.96 -0.01 -20.36
C ASN A 179 25.68 -1.47 -20.78
N SER A 180 26.33 -2.46 -20.14
CA SER A 180 26.18 -3.89 -20.40
C SER A 180 26.53 -4.31 -21.84
N SER A 181 27.27 -3.49 -22.60
CA SER A 181 27.59 -3.79 -24.00
C SER A 181 28.55 -4.97 -24.18
N ASN A 182 29.30 -5.33 -23.13
CA ASN A 182 30.29 -6.42 -23.14
C ASN A 182 30.11 -7.45 -22.01
N CYS A 183 29.00 -7.43 -21.26
CA CYS A 183 28.73 -8.32 -20.13
C CYS A 183 28.78 -9.82 -20.47
N LYS A 184 28.66 -10.19 -21.75
CA LYS A 184 28.79 -11.59 -22.22
C LYS A 184 30.23 -12.09 -22.34
N THR A 185 31.18 -11.16 -22.39
CA THR A 185 32.58 -11.43 -22.76
C THR A 185 33.61 -10.85 -21.79
N ALA A 186 33.18 -9.99 -20.87
CA ALA A 186 33.99 -9.31 -19.86
C ALA A 186 33.23 -9.33 -18.51
N GLY A 187 33.88 -8.95 -17.41
CA GLY A 187 33.27 -9.01 -16.09
C GLY A 187 33.17 -10.42 -15.54
N ASP A 188 32.07 -10.69 -14.82
CA ASP A 188 31.71 -12.01 -14.31
C ASP A 188 31.06 -12.93 -15.38
N LEU A 189 30.89 -12.40 -16.60
CA LEU A 189 30.22 -13.03 -17.75
C LEU A 189 28.71 -13.24 -17.56
N ILE A 190 28.08 -12.37 -16.76
CA ILE A 190 26.66 -12.36 -16.46
C ILE A 190 26.13 -10.95 -16.75
N CYS A 191 24.95 -10.83 -17.36
CA CYS A 191 24.45 -9.55 -17.86
C CYS A 191 23.40 -8.90 -16.97
N ASP A 192 22.79 -9.66 -16.06
CA ASP A 192 21.88 -9.13 -15.03
C ASP A 192 22.59 -8.72 -13.72
N THR A 193 23.91 -8.92 -13.65
CA THR A 193 24.81 -8.35 -12.65
C THR A 193 25.33 -7.01 -13.18
N PRO A 194 25.02 -5.88 -12.53
CA PRO A 194 25.60 -4.60 -12.94
C PRO A 194 27.10 -4.58 -12.72
N ALA A 195 27.83 -3.99 -13.66
CA ALA A 195 29.28 -3.83 -13.59
C ALA A 195 29.76 -3.29 -12.22
N ASP A 196 30.75 -3.97 -11.64
CA ASP A 196 31.25 -3.71 -10.28
C ASP A 196 32.74 -3.31 -10.28
N PRO A 197 33.11 -2.13 -9.76
CA PRO A 197 34.48 -1.65 -9.74
C PRO A 197 35.34 -2.18 -8.57
N LYS A 198 34.82 -3.06 -7.71
CA LYS A 198 35.46 -3.48 -6.44
C LYS A 198 35.69 -2.32 -5.47
N ASP A 199 34.85 -1.29 -5.51
CA ASP A 199 34.90 -0.16 -4.57
C ASP A 199 33.93 -0.38 -3.42
N ILE A 200 34.41 -0.84 -2.26
CA ILE A 200 33.55 -1.19 -1.11
C ILE A 200 33.12 0.08 -0.35
N LYS A 201 32.31 0.92 -1.01
CA LYS A 201 31.73 2.14 -0.43
C LYS A 201 30.22 2.05 -0.43
N ILE A 202 29.66 1.78 0.76
CA ILE A 202 28.22 1.66 1.00
C ILE A 202 27.78 2.57 2.14
N ASP A 203 26.56 3.09 2.02
CA ASP A 203 25.89 3.80 3.11
C ASP A 203 25.23 2.82 4.11
N GLN A 204 24.65 3.35 5.19
CA GLN A 204 23.95 2.53 6.19
C GLN A 204 22.69 1.82 5.66
N SER A 205 22.17 2.24 4.51
CA SER A 205 21.02 1.63 3.84
C SER A 205 21.46 0.62 2.77
N CYS A 206 22.73 0.22 2.77
CA CYS A 206 23.32 -0.66 1.77
C CYS A 206 23.26 -0.12 0.34
N ASN A 207 23.22 1.20 0.12
CA ASN A 207 23.35 1.78 -1.22
C ASN A 207 24.81 2.08 -1.53
N TYR A 208 25.19 1.90 -2.80
CA TYR A 208 26.52 2.25 -3.27
C TYR A 208 26.74 3.78 -3.22
N ALA A 209 27.82 4.20 -2.59
CA ALA A 209 28.20 5.62 -2.39
C ALA A 209 29.52 5.98 -3.11
N GLY A 210 30.03 5.10 -3.97
CA GLY A 210 31.25 5.34 -4.74
C GLY A 210 31.01 6.23 -5.97
N ASN A 211 32.08 6.88 -6.43
CA ASN A 211 32.06 7.83 -7.55
C ASN A 211 32.89 7.35 -8.76
N MET A 212 33.26 6.06 -8.80
CA MET A 212 34.06 5.50 -9.88
C MET A 212 33.24 5.43 -11.19
N VAL A 213 33.93 5.67 -12.31
CA VAL A 213 33.37 5.59 -13.65
C VAL A 213 34.08 4.50 -14.45
N ASP A 214 33.36 3.91 -15.40
CA ASP A 214 33.91 2.95 -16.35
C ASP A 214 34.77 3.65 -17.44
N PRO A 215 35.44 2.89 -18.34
CA PRO A 215 36.21 3.47 -19.45
C PRO A 215 35.43 4.40 -20.40
N ASN A 216 34.10 4.35 -20.41
CA ASN A 216 33.24 5.24 -21.20
C ASN A 216 32.79 6.48 -20.39
N GLY A 217 33.27 6.64 -19.16
CA GLY A 217 32.89 7.75 -18.28
C GLY A 217 31.52 7.58 -17.61
N GLN A 218 30.92 6.39 -17.63
CA GLN A 218 29.64 6.11 -17.00
C GLN A 218 29.84 5.71 -15.54
N LEU A 219 29.02 6.27 -14.64
CA LEU A 219 29.11 6.00 -13.20
C LEU A 219 28.69 4.57 -12.87
N TYR A 220 29.53 3.84 -12.13
CA TYR A 220 29.21 2.50 -11.65
C TYR A 220 28.04 2.50 -10.67
N LYS A 221 27.19 1.47 -10.77
CA LYS A 221 26.06 1.21 -9.87
C LYS A 221 25.98 -0.30 -9.56
N PRO A 222 26.97 -0.85 -8.85
CA PRO A 222 27.02 -2.29 -8.54
C PRO A 222 25.83 -2.71 -7.69
N ASP A 223 25.46 -3.99 -7.79
CA ASP A 223 24.45 -4.60 -6.93
C ASP A 223 25.05 -4.94 -5.55
N THR A 224 24.85 -4.04 -4.60
CA THR A 224 25.36 -4.16 -3.22
C THR A 224 24.78 -5.33 -2.44
N LYS A 225 23.72 -5.96 -2.95
CA LYS A 225 23.05 -7.10 -2.33
C LYS A 225 23.49 -8.45 -2.90
N ASN A 226 24.39 -8.46 -3.88
CA ASN A 226 24.82 -9.68 -4.53
C ASN A 226 25.78 -10.48 -3.64
N PHE A 227 25.53 -11.76 -3.43
CA PHE A 227 26.45 -12.61 -2.65
C PHE A 227 27.85 -12.70 -3.25
N MET A 228 28.02 -12.57 -4.57
CA MET A 228 29.32 -12.64 -5.24
C MET A 228 30.10 -11.31 -5.24
N SER A 229 29.61 -10.32 -4.48
CA SER A 229 30.29 -9.04 -4.22
C SER A 229 30.94 -9.02 -2.85
N TYR A 230 31.73 -7.99 -2.53
CA TYR A 230 32.38 -7.82 -1.21
C TYR A 230 31.72 -6.75 -0.31
N PHE A 231 30.44 -6.44 -0.52
CA PHE A 231 29.71 -5.46 0.29
C PHE A 231 29.29 -5.99 1.69
N GLY A 232 29.76 -7.18 2.09
CA GLY A 232 29.71 -7.68 3.47
C GLY A 232 28.30 -7.97 3.98
N HIS A 233 27.89 -7.28 5.05
CA HIS A 233 26.59 -7.52 5.70
C HIS A 233 25.36 -7.19 4.82
N CYS A 234 25.55 -6.46 3.73
CA CYS A 234 24.48 -6.08 2.81
C CYS A 234 24.10 -7.15 1.79
N THR A 235 24.91 -8.20 1.63
CA THR A 235 24.67 -9.24 0.62
C THR A 235 23.56 -10.20 1.04
N GLU A 236 22.61 -10.46 0.15
CA GLU A 236 21.38 -11.20 0.50
C GLU A 236 20.83 -12.12 -0.59
N ARG A 237 21.31 -12.03 -1.86
CA ARG A 237 20.74 -12.75 -3.00
C ARG A 237 21.72 -13.02 -4.15
N PHE A 238 21.34 -13.98 -5.01
CA PHE A 238 21.87 -14.15 -6.37
C PHE A 238 20.90 -13.57 -7.40
N THR A 239 21.40 -13.12 -8.54
CA THR A 239 20.58 -12.72 -9.70
C THR A 239 20.00 -13.94 -10.42
N VAL A 240 19.08 -13.72 -11.36
CA VAL A 240 18.42 -14.82 -12.08
C VAL A 240 19.42 -15.55 -12.99
N GLU A 241 20.30 -14.82 -13.65
CA GLU A 241 21.31 -15.43 -14.52
C GLU A 241 22.41 -16.14 -13.73
N GLN A 242 22.79 -15.63 -12.55
CA GLN A 242 23.64 -16.37 -11.61
C GLN A 242 22.98 -17.70 -11.22
N GLN A 243 21.69 -17.69 -10.89
CA GLN A 243 20.94 -18.92 -10.57
C GLN A 243 20.89 -19.89 -11.74
N ASN A 244 20.68 -19.40 -12.96
CA ASN A 244 20.68 -20.21 -14.17
C ASN A 244 22.04 -20.84 -14.45
N ARG A 245 23.13 -20.09 -14.24
CA ARG A 245 24.50 -20.58 -14.42
C ARG A 245 24.83 -21.69 -13.42
N MET A 246 24.48 -21.50 -12.14
CA MET A 246 24.63 -22.53 -11.12
C MET A 246 23.83 -23.79 -11.47
N ARG A 247 22.57 -23.64 -11.92
CA ARG A 247 21.73 -24.78 -12.33
C ARG A 247 22.28 -25.50 -13.56
N GLN A 248 22.74 -24.75 -14.56
CA GLN A 248 23.35 -25.32 -15.75
C GLN A 248 24.63 -26.11 -15.42
N TYR A 249 25.45 -25.59 -14.50
CA TYR A 249 26.59 -26.32 -13.97
C TYR A 249 26.17 -27.61 -13.25
N LEU A 250 25.16 -27.51 -12.37
CA LEU A 250 24.61 -28.65 -11.64
C LEU A 250 24.11 -29.76 -12.59
N ASP A 251 23.29 -29.41 -13.57
CA ASP A 251 22.68 -30.38 -14.48
C ASP A 251 23.70 -30.98 -15.45
N SER A 252 24.74 -30.22 -15.81
CA SER A 252 25.76 -30.66 -16.78
C SER A 252 26.92 -31.44 -16.16
N TYR A 253 27.27 -31.15 -14.90
CA TYR A 253 28.48 -31.67 -14.26
C TYR A 253 28.26 -32.31 -12.89
N PHE A 254 27.13 -32.06 -12.22
CA PHE A 254 26.86 -32.55 -10.86
C PHE A 254 25.88 -33.73 -10.85
N LEU A 255 24.75 -33.68 -11.57
CA LEU A 255 23.72 -34.73 -11.53
C LEU A 255 24.11 -36.05 -12.23
N SER A 256 25.20 -36.09 -12.99
CA SER A 256 25.68 -37.32 -13.63
C SER A 256 26.43 -38.28 -12.69
N THR A 257 26.80 -37.82 -11.48
CA THR A 257 27.76 -38.52 -10.60
C THR A 257 27.32 -38.66 -9.14
N VAL A 258 26.18 -38.09 -8.74
CA VAL A 258 25.76 -38.07 -7.32
C VAL A 258 25.05 -39.36 -6.93
N SER A 259 25.50 -39.99 -5.84
CA SER A 259 24.68 -40.96 -5.11
C SER A 259 23.60 -40.23 -4.32
N VAL A 260 22.37 -40.74 -4.39
CA VAL A 260 21.28 -40.33 -3.49
C VAL A 260 21.81 -40.37 -2.05
N CYS A 261 21.80 -39.23 -1.36
CA CYS A 261 22.02 -39.14 0.08
C CYS A 261 21.27 -40.31 0.74
N PRO A 262 21.93 -41.25 1.46
CA PRO A 262 21.19 -42.36 2.06
C PRO A 262 20.20 -41.72 3.03
N SER A 263 18.93 -41.73 2.65
CA SER A 263 17.89 -41.03 3.39
C SER A 263 17.77 -41.70 4.76
N LYS A 264 18.42 -41.10 5.76
CA LYS A 264 18.26 -41.51 7.15
C LYS A 264 16.87 -41.09 7.61
N VAL A 265 16.31 -41.91 8.49
CA VAL A 265 15.05 -41.60 9.17
C VAL A 265 15.31 -40.43 10.13
N ASP A 266 14.29 -39.65 10.47
CA ASP A 266 14.39 -38.58 11.46
C ASP A 266 13.16 -38.61 12.35
N LEU A 267 13.32 -38.94 13.63
CA LEU A 267 12.23 -39.12 14.57
C LEU A 267 12.18 -37.98 15.58
N ILE A 268 11.07 -37.26 15.55
CA ILE A 268 10.72 -36.29 16.60
C ILE A 268 9.56 -36.86 17.40
N ALA A 269 9.57 -36.64 18.70
CA ALA A 269 8.50 -37.11 19.55
C ALA A 269 7.97 -36.05 20.51
N PHE A 270 6.70 -36.19 20.83
CA PHE A 270 6.00 -35.30 21.76
C PHE A 270 4.86 -36.06 22.44
N PRO A 271 4.73 -36.00 23.77
CA PRO A 271 3.58 -36.50 24.49
C PRO A 271 2.41 -35.54 24.35
N LYS A 272 1.22 -36.11 24.20
CA LYS A 272 -0.02 -35.33 24.06
C LYS A 272 -0.64 -34.95 25.40
N ASP A 273 -0.31 -35.67 26.46
CA ASP A 273 -1.04 -35.57 27.73
C ASP A 273 -0.21 -34.83 28.78
N GLU A 274 -0.76 -33.75 29.36
CA GLU A 274 -0.40 -33.37 30.73
C GLU A 274 -1.09 -34.37 31.65
N ARG A 275 -0.31 -35.06 32.49
CA ARG A 275 -0.85 -35.94 33.50
C ARG A 275 -0.31 -35.56 34.85
N VAL A 276 -1.22 -35.46 35.81
CA VAL A 276 -0.89 -35.57 37.22
C VAL A 276 -0.67 -37.06 37.49
N PHE A 277 0.53 -37.45 37.92
CA PHE A 277 0.81 -38.84 38.26
C PHE A 277 0.62 -39.07 39.76
N VAL A 278 -0.13 -40.10 40.11
CA VAL A 278 -0.40 -40.44 41.51
C VAL A 278 0.62 -41.46 42.00
N VAL A 279 1.29 -41.15 43.11
CA VAL A 279 2.25 -42.06 43.75
C VAL A 279 1.59 -43.39 44.11
N GLY A 280 2.28 -44.50 43.83
CA GLY A 280 1.80 -45.87 44.06
C GLY A 280 0.94 -46.43 42.92
N THR A 281 0.76 -45.68 41.83
CA THR A 281 -0.01 -46.12 40.65
C THR A 281 0.89 -46.28 39.42
N THR A 282 0.41 -47.04 38.44
CA THR A 282 1.00 -47.05 37.09
C THR A 282 0.13 -46.18 36.20
N GLY A 283 0.62 -44.99 35.86
CA GLY A 283 0.00 -44.17 34.83
C GLY A 283 0.32 -44.73 33.45
N THR A 284 -0.55 -44.49 32.47
CA THR A 284 -0.15 -44.63 31.06
C THR A 284 0.18 -43.25 30.49
N MET A 285 0.83 -43.16 29.34
CA MET A 285 1.05 -41.92 28.60
C MET A 285 1.11 -42.27 27.14
N LYS A 286 0.38 -41.54 26.28
CA LYS A 286 0.50 -41.73 24.84
C LYS A 286 1.52 -40.74 24.29
N VAL A 287 2.59 -41.28 23.71
CA VAL A 287 3.65 -40.50 23.06
C VAL A 287 3.53 -40.66 21.55
N TYR A 288 3.58 -39.55 20.84
CA TYR A 288 3.54 -39.53 19.39
C TYR A 288 4.96 -39.49 18.85
N ILE A 289 5.18 -40.22 17.77
CA ILE A 289 6.47 -40.33 17.07
C ILE A 289 6.22 -39.90 15.64
N ARG A 290 6.85 -38.82 15.22
CA ARG A 290 6.78 -38.29 13.87
C ARG A 290 8.06 -38.64 13.14
N ASN A 291 7.94 -39.33 12.03
CA ASN A 291 9.04 -39.41 11.08
C ASN A 291 9.00 -38.13 10.22
N VAL A 292 9.95 -37.23 10.44
CA VAL A 292 10.06 -35.95 9.71
C VAL A 292 10.97 -36.06 8.48
N SER A 293 11.50 -37.25 8.22
CA SER A 293 12.26 -37.52 7.00
C SER A 293 11.35 -37.85 5.81
N GLU A 294 11.94 -37.75 4.61
CA GLU A 294 11.31 -38.19 3.36
C GLU A 294 11.40 -39.70 3.12
N VAL A 295 11.96 -40.47 4.06
CA VAL A 295 12.11 -41.92 3.91
C VAL A 295 11.40 -42.72 4.99
N ASP A 296 10.78 -43.80 4.52
CA ASP A 296 10.11 -44.75 5.37
C ASP A 296 11.10 -45.40 6.33
N MET A 297 10.79 -45.37 7.62
CA MET A 297 11.44 -46.23 8.59
C MET A 297 10.90 -47.66 8.41
N PRO A 298 11.73 -48.63 7.95
CA PRO A 298 11.32 -50.03 7.92
C PRO A 298 11.09 -50.52 9.36
N SER A 299 10.51 -51.72 9.53
CA SER A 299 10.28 -52.25 10.88
C SER A 299 11.59 -52.39 11.64
N SER A 300 11.83 -51.46 12.57
CA SER A 300 13.11 -51.31 13.28
C SER A 300 12.87 -51.23 14.78
N THR A 301 13.84 -51.72 15.55
CA THR A 301 13.77 -51.75 17.02
C THR A 301 14.68 -50.69 17.62
N PHE A 302 14.12 -49.82 18.47
CA PHE A 302 14.83 -48.75 19.17
C PHE A 302 14.35 -48.63 20.62
N SER A 303 15.16 -48.06 21.52
CA SER A 303 14.84 -47.98 22.95
C SER A 303 14.28 -46.63 23.32
N VAL A 304 13.08 -46.58 23.92
CA VAL A 304 12.51 -45.34 24.47
C VAL A 304 12.65 -45.35 25.99
N LYS A 305 13.34 -44.35 26.52
CA LYS A 305 13.59 -44.16 27.94
C LYS A 305 12.72 -43.03 28.48
N VAL A 306 12.07 -43.26 29.61
CA VAL A 306 11.29 -42.24 30.32
C VAL A 306 11.87 -42.07 31.72
N GLN A 307 12.21 -40.84 32.07
CA GLN A 307 12.82 -40.48 33.34
C GLN A 307 12.25 -39.17 33.86
N THR A 308 12.35 -38.93 35.16
CA THR A 308 12.05 -37.62 35.74
C THR A 308 13.32 -36.96 36.25
N ARG A 309 13.37 -35.64 36.22
CA ARG A 309 14.38 -34.81 36.84
C ARG A 309 13.71 -33.89 37.85
N ASP A 310 14.12 -33.99 39.11
CA ASP A 310 13.59 -33.12 40.14
C ASP A 310 14.29 -31.74 40.15
N ALA A 311 13.79 -30.81 40.97
CA ALA A 311 14.34 -29.46 41.09
C ALA A 311 15.80 -29.41 41.59
N SER A 312 16.34 -30.51 42.15
CA SER A 312 17.76 -30.63 42.52
C SER A 312 18.63 -31.13 41.36
N GLY A 313 18.04 -31.41 40.20
CA GLY A 313 18.70 -31.97 39.02
C GLY A 313 18.87 -33.49 39.06
N LYS A 314 18.33 -34.18 40.09
CA LYS A 314 18.46 -35.62 40.23
C LYS A 314 17.53 -36.33 39.23
N ILE A 315 18.12 -37.19 38.42
CA ILE A 315 17.41 -38.00 37.42
C ILE A 315 16.96 -39.33 38.05
N THR A 316 15.70 -39.69 37.85
CA THR A 316 15.12 -40.99 38.20
C THR A 316 14.55 -41.63 36.95
N VAL A 317 15.18 -42.72 36.49
CA VAL A 317 14.64 -43.49 35.35
C VAL A 317 13.40 -44.23 35.81
N LEU A 318 12.26 -43.92 35.19
CA LEU A 318 10.98 -44.54 35.51
C LEU A 318 10.87 -45.89 34.80
N ASN A 319 11.23 -45.93 33.52
CA ASN A 319 11.16 -47.13 32.70
C ASN A 319 11.96 -46.92 31.40
N GLU A 320 12.43 -48.00 30.76
CA GLU A 320 13.06 -47.99 29.44
C GLU A 320 12.65 -49.24 28.66
N ILE A 321 11.97 -49.07 27.54
CA ILE A 321 11.34 -50.18 26.79
C ILE A 321 11.83 -50.18 25.33
N PRO A 322 12.22 -51.34 24.76
CA PRO A 322 12.42 -51.47 23.33
C PRO A 322 11.09 -51.47 22.57
N ILE A 323 11.01 -50.69 21.50
CA ILE A 323 9.84 -50.57 20.63
C ILE A 323 10.22 -51.00 19.22
N THR A 324 9.39 -51.84 18.61
CA THR A 324 9.53 -52.23 17.19
C THR A 324 8.38 -51.64 16.38
N LYS A 325 8.71 -50.77 15.42
CA LYS A 325 7.73 -50.07 14.58
C LYS A 325 8.26 -49.89 13.16
N ALA A 326 7.34 -49.74 12.20
CA ALA A 326 7.62 -49.19 10.88
C ALA A 326 6.82 -47.89 10.75
N ILE A 327 7.47 -46.79 10.36
CA ILE A 327 6.85 -45.45 10.32
C ILE A 327 7.10 -44.84 8.95
N LYS A 328 6.03 -44.54 8.21
CA LYS A 328 6.13 -43.95 6.87
C LYS A 328 6.77 -42.56 6.92
N ALA A 329 7.43 -42.18 5.83
CA ALA A 329 7.95 -40.82 5.64
C ALA A 329 6.87 -39.77 5.92
N ASN A 330 7.24 -38.66 6.54
CA ASN A 330 6.34 -37.54 6.87
C ASN A 330 5.06 -37.94 7.62
N SER A 331 5.08 -39.07 8.34
CA SER A 331 3.90 -39.62 9.02
C SER A 331 4.06 -39.63 10.52
N LEU A 332 2.91 -39.65 11.20
CA LEU A 332 2.81 -39.70 12.64
C LEU A 332 2.32 -41.09 13.07
N ASP A 333 2.99 -41.66 14.06
CA ASP A 333 2.54 -42.84 14.79
C ASP A 333 2.50 -42.53 16.30
N SER A 334 2.04 -43.48 17.10
CA SER A 334 1.98 -43.34 18.55
C SER A 334 2.27 -44.64 19.27
N VAL A 335 2.79 -44.50 20.48
CA VAL A 335 3.04 -45.60 21.41
C VAL A 335 2.42 -45.22 22.76
N VAL A 336 1.74 -46.18 23.38
CA VAL A 336 1.26 -46.04 24.75
C VAL A 336 2.32 -46.60 25.68
N TYR A 337 2.77 -45.77 26.59
CA TYR A 337 3.81 -46.06 27.55
C TYR A 337 3.24 -46.20 28.95
N SER A 338 3.75 -47.14 29.73
CA SER A 338 3.41 -47.27 31.16
C SER A 338 4.47 -46.57 31.99
N VAL A 339 4.05 -45.60 32.78
CA VAL A 339 4.86 -44.79 33.68
C VAL A 339 4.60 -45.27 35.13
N PRO A 340 5.43 -46.19 35.66
CA PRO A 340 5.29 -46.64 37.03
C PRO A 340 5.80 -45.57 37.98
N VAL A 341 4.91 -44.99 38.80
CA VAL A 341 5.29 -44.03 39.84
C VAL A 341 5.19 -44.74 41.18
N GLY A 342 6.25 -45.45 41.55
CA GLY A 342 6.32 -46.21 42.81
C GLY A 342 6.21 -45.33 44.05
N SER A 343 5.87 -45.93 45.20
CA SER A 343 5.60 -45.23 46.48
C SER A 343 6.76 -44.39 47.02
N SER A 344 7.99 -44.65 46.57
CA SER A 344 9.22 -43.95 46.96
C SER A 344 9.59 -42.77 46.04
N HIS A 345 8.82 -42.48 44.98
CA HIS A 345 9.08 -41.34 44.12
C HIS A 345 8.79 -40.03 44.84
N LEU A 346 9.67 -39.05 44.62
CA LEU A 346 9.49 -37.69 45.14
C LEU A 346 8.19 -37.10 44.59
N GLN A 347 7.48 -36.34 45.43
CA GLN A 347 6.26 -35.62 45.07
C GLN A 347 6.61 -34.18 44.64
N GLY A 348 5.70 -33.54 43.90
CA GLY A 348 5.84 -32.17 43.41
C GLY A 348 6.15 -32.09 41.91
N LEU A 349 6.48 -30.87 41.47
CA LEU A 349 6.81 -30.58 40.08
C LEU A 349 8.16 -31.20 39.70
N GLN A 350 8.20 -31.93 38.60
CA GLN A 350 9.40 -32.56 38.05
C GLN A 350 9.39 -32.47 36.52
N ASP A 351 10.56 -32.42 35.91
CA ASP A 351 10.69 -32.53 34.45
C ASP A 351 10.60 -34.00 34.05
N LEU A 352 9.57 -34.39 33.32
CA LEU A 352 9.48 -35.66 32.62
C LEU A 352 10.28 -35.56 31.31
N GLU A 353 11.34 -36.35 31.21
CA GLU A 353 12.15 -36.50 30.00
C GLU A 353 11.81 -37.83 29.31
N ILE A 354 11.50 -37.75 28.01
CA ILE A 354 11.28 -38.91 27.14
C ILE A 354 12.37 -38.87 26.07
N ILE A 355 13.21 -39.89 26.06
CA ILE A 355 14.37 -40.00 25.18
C ILE A 355 14.11 -41.14 24.21
N PHE A 356 13.91 -40.77 22.95
CA PHE A 356 13.79 -41.69 21.83
C PHE A 356 15.15 -42.16 21.39
N ASP A 357 15.17 -43.39 20.89
CA ASP A 357 16.39 -44.13 20.58
C ASP A 357 17.53 -43.89 21.58
N SER A 358 17.20 -43.98 22.86
CA SER A 358 18.10 -43.69 24.00
C SER A 358 19.38 -44.54 24.05
N LYS A 359 19.51 -45.52 23.15
CA LYS A 359 20.68 -46.38 22.95
C LYS A 359 21.34 -46.20 21.58
N ASN A 360 20.91 -45.21 20.80
CA ASN A 360 21.45 -44.85 19.49
C ASN A 360 21.50 -46.04 18.51
N GLN A 361 20.42 -46.82 18.47
CA GLN A 361 20.26 -48.06 17.69
C GLN A 361 19.76 -47.79 16.26
N LEU A 362 19.20 -46.62 16.01
CA LEU A 362 18.84 -46.10 14.69
C LEU A 362 19.87 -45.03 14.31
N SER A 363 20.24 -45.00 13.03
CA SER A 363 21.00 -43.88 12.50
C SER A 363 20.04 -42.85 11.93
N GLU A 364 19.97 -41.70 12.58
CA GLU A 364 19.06 -40.62 12.23
C GLU A 364 19.77 -39.50 11.45
N SER A 365 19.03 -38.65 10.73
CA SER A 365 19.63 -37.44 10.12
C SER A 365 19.96 -36.36 11.16
N SER A 366 19.30 -36.42 12.31
CA SER A 366 19.61 -35.62 13.49
C SER A 366 19.54 -36.55 14.71
N GLU A 367 20.64 -36.65 15.46
CA GLU A 367 20.72 -37.47 16.68
C GLU A 367 20.43 -36.65 17.96
N ASN A 368 20.07 -35.38 17.80
CA ASN A 368 19.92 -34.44 18.91
C ASN A 368 18.48 -33.94 19.14
N ASN A 369 17.51 -34.38 18.33
CA ASN A 369 16.11 -33.94 18.36
C ASN A 369 15.14 -35.04 18.87
N ASN A 370 15.70 -36.06 19.48
CA ASN A 370 15.05 -37.29 19.96
C ASN A 370 14.73 -37.19 21.48
N VAL A 371 14.99 -36.05 22.13
CA VAL A 371 14.69 -35.79 23.54
C VAL A 371 13.53 -34.81 23.69
N PHE A 372 12.52 -35.21 24.45
CA PHE A 372 11.41 -34.35 24.85
C PHE A 372 11.42 -34.13 26.37
N THR A 373 11.16 -32.90 26.82
CA THR A 373 11.09 -32.55 28.25
C THR A 373 9.81 -31.77 28.56
N ARG A 374 9.12 -32.11 29.65
CA ARG A 374 7.94 -31.36 30.14
C ARG A 374 7.78 -31.44 31.64
N ILE A 375 7.29 -30.36 32.25
CA ILE A 375 6.94 -30.34 33.67
C ILE A 375 5.68 -31.19 33.92
N ILE A 376 5.77 -32.13 34.86
CA ILE A 376 4.65 -32.91 35.41
C ILE A 376 4.52 -32.67 36.91
N ASN A 377 3.34 -32.95 37.47
CA ASN A 377 3.14 -32.92 38.91
C ASN A 377 2.89 -34.34 39.44
N ILE A 378 3.72 -34.78 40.39
CA ILE A 378 3.56 -36.06 41.07
C ILE A 378 2.91 -35.83 42.43
N VAL A 379 1.73 -36.41 42.67
CA VAL A 379 0.88 -36.13 43.83
C VAL A 379 0.58 -37.38 44.66
N SER A 380 0.14 -37.18 45.90
CA SER A 380 -0.33 -38.24 46.78
C SER A 380 -1.67 -38.83 46.30
N SER A 381 -1.92 -40.11 46.61
CA SER A 381 -3.20 -40.80 46.33
C SER A 381 -4.42 -40.24 47.07
N THR A 382 -4.22 -39.24 47.93
CA THR A 382 -5.27 -38.56 48.69
C THR A 382 -5.63 -37.18 48.11
N THR A 383 -4.91 -36.71 47.10
CA THR A 383 -5.17 -35.41 46.46
C THR A 383 -6.33 -35.53 45.46
N ALA A 384 -7.38 -34.74 45.65
CA ALA A 384 -8.57 -34.73 44.80
C ALA A 384 -8.52 -33.61 43.77
N PHE A 385 -8.82 -33.92 42.50
CA PHE A 385 -8.83 -32.98 41.37
C PHE A 385 -10.16 -33.02 40.62
N ALA A 386 -10.47 -31.94 39.90
CA ALA A 386 -11.55 -31.93 38.91
C ALA A 386 -11.11 -32.76 37.70
N ASP A 387 -12.05 -33.19 36.85
CA ASP A 387 -11.70 -33.95 35.64
C ASP A 387 -12.78 -33.73 34.58
N LEU A 388 -12.50 -32.89 33.58
CA LEU A 388 -13.46 -32.64 32.51
C LEU A 388 -13.41 -33.76 31.45
N GLU A 389 -14.57 -34.15 30.94
CA GLU A 389 -14.68 -35.10 29.85
C GLU A 389 -15.54 -34.53 28.72
N LEU A 390 -14.96 -34.51 27.52
CA LEU A 390 -15.64 -34.14 26.28
C LEU A 390 -16.05 -35.38 25.48
N LYS A 391 -17.36 -35.54 25.25
CA LYS A 391 -17.93 -36.61 24.41
C LYS A 391 -18.68 -36.04 23.22
N MET A 392 -18.25 -36.38 22.01
CA MET A 392 -18.97 -35.97 20.79
C MET A 392 -20.28 -36.72 20.62
N ILE A 393 -21.30 -36.00 20.18
CA ILE A 393 -22.62 -36.56 19.82
C ILE A 393 -22.73 -36.59 18.29
N SER A 394 -22.57 -35.47 17.60
CA SER A 394 -22.59 -35.39 16.13
C SER A 394 -21.93 -34.11 15.59
N THR A 395 -21.55 -34.12 14.31
CA THR A 395 -20.98 -32.96 13.61
C THR A 395 -21.10 -33.13 12.09
N ASN A 396 -21.09 -32.03 11.35
CA ASN A 396 -20.95 -32.06 9.89
C ASN A 396 -19.46 -32.18 9.53
N ASN A 397 -19.11 -33.15 8.69
CA ASN A 397 -17.72 -33.42 8.30
C ASN A 397 -17.24 -32.63 7.07
N ALA A 398 -18.08 -31.74 6.52
CA ALA A 398 -17.70 -30.85 5.43
C ALA A 398 -18.55 -29.56 5.40
N ALA A 399 -17.94 -28.46 4.96
CA ALA A 399 -18.64 -27.21 4.61
C ALA A 399 -17.88 -26.43 3.53
N TYR A 400 -18.51 -25.39 2.98
CA TYR A 400 -17.85 -24.44 2.08
C TYR A 400 -17.16 -23.34 2.88
N ALA A 401 -16.00 -22.86 2.41
CA ALA A 401 -15.29 -21.74 3.02
C ALA A 401 -16.22 -20.52 3.23
N GLY A 402 -16.20 -19.94 4.43
CA GLY A 402 -17.09 -18.84 4.82
C GLY A 402 -18.49 -19.26 5.31
N GLN A 403 -18.83 -20.54 5.33
CA GLN A 403 -20.02 -21.06 6.00
C GLN A 403 -19.69 -21.54 7.43
N GLY A 404 -20.65 -21.41 8.35
CA GLY A 404 -20.48 -21.84 9.73
C GLY A 404 -20.68 -23.35 9.93
N PHE A 405 -19.94 -23.95 10.86
CA PHE A 405 -20.04 -25.36 11.25
C PHE A 405 -20.95 -25.56 12.46
N THR A 406 -21.50 -26.77 12.57
CA THR A 406 -22.32 -27.20 13.72
C THR A 406 -21.65 -28.35 14.46
N PHE A 407 -21.54 -28.20 15.78
CA PHE A 407 -21.01 -29.22 16.68
C PHE A 407 -22.03 -29.55 17.76
N SER A 408 -22.26 -30.85 17.98
CA SER A 408 -23.07 -31.38 19.07
C SER A 408 -22.21 -32.30 19.93
N TYR A 409 -22.09 -31.99 21.21
CA TYR A 409 -21.23 -32.71 22.17
C TYR A 409 -21.71 -32.50 23.61
N SER A 410 -21.18 -33.29 24.53
CA SER A 410 -21.42 -33.15 25.96
C SER A 410 -20.14 -32.94 26.73
N VAL A 411 -20.17 -32.06 27.72
CA VAL A 411 -19.09 -31.83 28.68
C VAL A 411 -19.55 -32.27 30.06
N GLN A 412 -18.73 -33.04 30.78
CA GLN A 412 -19.02 -33.51 32.13
C GLN A 412 -17.82 -33.34 33.06
N ASN A 413 -18.03 -32.99 34.33
CA ASN A 413 -16.99 -33.15 35.36
C ASN A 413 -17.12 -34.54 35.99
N ILE A 414 -16.18 -35.44 35.71
CA ILE A 414 -16.09 -36.80 36.24
C ILE A 414 -15.12 -36.91 37.43
N GLY A 415 -14.52 -35.79 37.83
CA GLY A 415 -13.53 -35.71 38.91
C GLY A 415 -14.13 -35.72 40.31
N ALA A 416 -13.27 -35.53 41.31
CA ALA A 416 -13.64 -35.59 42.72
C ALA A 416 -13.91 -34.21 43.35
N VAL A 417 -13.55 -33.12 42.67
CA VAL A 417 -13.87 -31.75 43.10
C VAL A 417 -14.55 -30.95 41.98
N GLU A 418 -15.21 -29.88 42.37
CA GLU A 418 -15.82 -28.91 41.46
C GLU A 418 -14.76 -28.21 40.59
N THR A 419 -15.09 -27.92 39.33
CA THR A 419 -14.21 -27.18 38.43
C THR A 419 -14.24 -25.68 38.74
N GLY A 420 -13.19 -24.95 38.37
CA GLY A 420 -13.30 -23.49 38.16
C GLY A 420 -14.10 -23.16 36.89
N ASN A 421 -14.22 -21.87 36.58
CA ASN A 421 -14.69 -21.44 35.26
C ASN A 421 -13.64 -21.83 34.20
N PHE A 422 -14.08 -22.26 33.02
CA PHE A 422 -13.18 -22.63 31.93
C PHE A 422 -13.66 -22.10 30.58
N MET A 423 -12.83 -22.28 29.56
CA MET A 423 -13.16 -21.97 28.18
C MET A 423 -13.33 -23.26 27.38
N ILE A 424 -14.24 -23.22 26.41
CA ILE A 424 -14.32 -24.17 25.31
C ILE A 424 -13.79 -23.45 24.07
N GLU A 425 -12.68 -23.91 23.52
CA GLU A 425 -12.05 -23.34 22.33
C GLU A 425 -12.20 -24.27 21.13
N TYR A 426 -12.47 -23.67 19.97
CA TYR A 426 -12.46 -24.32 18.66
C TYR A 426 -11.22 -23.84 17.94
N ILE A 427 -10.37 -24.78 17.55
CA ILE A 427 -9.08 -24.52 16.93
C ILE A 427 -9.05 -25.23 15.57
N LEU A 428 -8.60 -24.53 14.54
CA LEU A 428 -8.38 -25.08 13.21
C LEU A 428 -6.91 -25.46 13.06
N SER A 429 -6.67 -26.73 12.75
CA SER A 429 -5.34 -27.29 12.50
C SER A 429 -5.23 -27.90 11.11
N LYS A 430 -4.02 -27.87 10.55
CA LYS A 430 -3.69 -28.55 9.28
C LYS A 430 -3.48 -30.06 9.46
N ASP A 431 -3.25 -30.51 10.69
CA ASP A 431 -3.04 -31.92 10.99
C ASP A 431 -3.81 -32.36 12.25
N SER A 432 -3.64 -33.61 12.65
CA SER A 432 -4.36 -34.17 13.80
C SER A 432 -3.67 -33.89 15.14
N VAL A 433 -2.77 -32.91 15.20
CA VAL A 433 -1.98 -32.56 16.38
C VAL A 433 -2.31 -31.12 16.76
N PHE A 434 -2.54 -30.90 18.05
CA PHE A 434 -2.64 -29.54 18.57
C PHE A 434 -1.24 -28.96 18.77
N SER A 435 -0.98 -27.80 18.19
CA SER A 435 0.32 -27.12 18.13
C SER A 435 0.17 -25.60 18.11
N ASP A 436 1.26 -24.87 18.39
CA ASP A 436 1.22 -23.41 18.53
C ASP A 436 0.97 -22.66 17.21
N ASP A 437 1.15 -23.32 16.06
CA ASP A 437 0.80 -22.78 14.74
C ASP A 437 -0.70 -22.94 14.38
N ASP A 438 -1.48 -23.62 15.23
CA ASP A 438 -2.92 -23.76 15.04
C ASP A 438 -3.70 -22.48 15.38
N VAL A 439 -4.82 -22.28 14.69
CA VAL A 439 -5.60 -21.04 14.78
C VAL A 439 -6.84 -21.23 15.62
N VAL A 440 -6.99 -20.47 16.71
CA VAL A 440 -8.26 -20.39 17.45
C VAL A 440 -9.30 -19.67 16.60
N VAL A 441 -10.39 -20.35 16.25
CA VAL A 441 -11.47 -19.83 15.40
C VAL A 441 -12.70 -19.38 16.20
N SER A 442 -12.90 -19.93 17.40
CA SER A 442 -13.96 -19.50 18.32
C SER A 442 -13.65 -19.91 19.75
N ALA A 443 -14.15 -19.18 20.73
CA ALA A 443 -13.97 -19.47 22.15
C ALA A 443 -15.21 -19.08 22.96
N PHE A 444 -15.63 -19.93 23.90
CA PHE A 444 -16.81 -19.71 24.75
C PHE A 444 -16.48 -19.93 26.22
N GLY A 445 -16.84 -18.97 27.08
CA GLY A 445 -16.73 -19.14 28.52
C GLY A 445 -17.82 -20.04 29.09
N THR A 446 -17.46 -20.84 30.09
CA THR A 446 -18.35 -21.70 30.87
C THR A 446 -18.21 -21.40 32.35
N SER A 447 -19.31 -21.55 33.08
CA SER A 447 -19.30 -21.55 34.54
C SER A 447 -18.71 -22.87 35.07
N ASN A 448 -18.36 -22.88 36.35
CA ASN A 448 -18.01 -24.07 37.15
C ASN A 448 -19.01 -25.23 37.01
N TYR A 449 -18.48 -26.45 36.97
CA TYR A 449 -19.22 -27.72 36.92
C TYR A 449 -18.96 -28.48 38.23
N VAL A 450 -19.99 -28.62 39.06
CA VAL A 450 -19.95 -29.48 40.25
C VAL A 450 -19.71 -30.95 39.85
N VAL A 451 -19.22 -31.76 40.80
CA VAL A 451 -18.94 -33.18 40.59
C VAL A 451 -20.15 -33.91 39.97
N GLY A 452 -19.93 -34.61 38.86
CA GLY A 452 -20.93 -35.38 38.12
C GLY A 452 -21.80 -34.55 37.17
N TYR A 453 -21.76 -33.22 37.22
CA TYR A 453 -22.58 -32.37 36.35
C TYR A 453 -22.19 -32.54 34.89
N LYS A 454 -23.21 -32.71 34.02
CA LYS A 454 -23.08 -32.89 32.58
C LYS A 454 -23.96 -31.88 31.85
N LYS A 455 -23.42 -31.29 30.78
CA LYS A 455 -24.14 -30.39 29.89
C LYS A 455 -23.95 -30.78 28.43
N ASP A 456 -25.07 -31.03 27.75
CA ASP A 456 -25.09 -31.19 26.29
C ASP A 456 -25.11 -29.80 25.64
N ARG A 457 -24.36 -29.63 24.55
CA ARG A 457 -24.21 -28.38 23.80
C ARG A 457 -24.46 -28.60 22.31
N LEU A 458 -25.12 -27.61 21.70
CA LEU A 458 -25.28 -27.47 20.27
C LEU A 458 -24.75 -26.09 19.87
N ASP A 459 -23.54 -26.04 19.33
CA ASP A 459 -22.91 -24.80 18.90
C ASP A 459 -23.02 -24.70 17.37
N ASN A 460 -23.91 -23.81 16.90
CA ASN A 460 -24.21 -23.56 15.49
C ASN A 460 -23.43 -22.35 14.97
N GLY A 461 -22.91 -22.45 13.75
CA GLY A 461 -22.36 -21.29 13.04
C GLY A 461 -20.91 -20.95 13.41
N VAL A 462 -20.11 -21.92 13.86
CA VAL A 462 -18.67 -21.71 14.09
C VAL A 462 -18.01 -21.37 12.76
N LEU A 463 -17.64 -20.09 12.57
CA LEU A 463 -17.04 -19.60 11.34
C LEU A 463 -15.61 -20.11 11.22
N LEU A 464 -15.32 -20.84 10.14
CA LEU A 464 -13.95 -21.21 9.81
C LEU A 464 -13.34 -20.18 8.83
N PRO A 465 -12.01 -19.95 8.92
CA PRO A 465 -11.25 -19.12 7.99
C PRO A 465 -11.56 -19.42 6.51
N SER A 466 -11.51 -18.39 5.67
CA SER A 466 -11.79 -18.47 4.22
C SER A 466 -10.72 -19.21 3.40
N THR A 467 -9.71 -19.79 4.04
CA THR A 467 -8.63 -20.54 3.38
C THR A 467 -9.12 -21.85 2.76
N VAL A 468 -8.69 -22.08 1.51
CA VAL A 468 -9.33 -23.01 0.55
C VAL A 468 -8.58 -24.35 0.45
N GLY A 469 -9.33 -25.45 0.31
CA GLY A 469 -8.94 -26.59 -0.54
C GLY A 469 -8.15 -27.74 0.08
N ALA A 470 -8.03 -27.81 1.41
CA ALA A 470 -7.30 -28.90 2.09
C ALA A 470 -8.18 -29.65 3.11
N LYS A 471 -7.74 -30.85 3.48
CA LYS A 471 -8.24 -31.56 4.68
C LYS A 471 -7.70 -30.82 5.90
N TYR A 472 -8.60 -30.40 6.78
CA TYR A 472 -8.25 -29.76 8.06
C TYR A 472 -8.80 -30.59 9.22
N TYR A 473 -8.39 -30.24 10.42
CA TYR A 473 -8.94 -30.77 11.65
C TYR A 473 -9.48 -29.63 12.49
N VAL A 474 -10.67 -29.82 13.07
CA VAL A 474 -11.18 -28.96 14.14
C VAL A 474 -10.90 -29.64 15.45
N ILE A 475 -10.23 -28.90 16.33
CA ILE A 475 -9.87 -29.32 17.67
C ILE A 475 -10.77 -28.55 18.65
N ILE A 476 -11.59 -29.28 19.41
CA ILE A 476 -12.34 -28.74 20.54
C ILE A 476 -11.54 -29.01 21.81
N LEU A 477 -11.20 -27.95 22.52
CA LEU A 477 -10.35 -28.00 23.72
C LEU A 477 -11.07 -27.37 24.92
N LEU A 478 -11.04 -28.07 26.06
CA LEU A 478 -11.54 -27.59 27.35
C LEU A 478 -10.38 -27.13 28.23
N ASN A 479 -10.56 -26.02 28.94
CA ASN A 479 -9.63 -25.53 29.97
C ASN A 479 -8.16 -25.44 29.54
N ARG A 480 -7.89 -25.05 28.28
CA ARG A 480 -6.53 -24.95 27.69
C ARG A 480 -5.53 -24.18 28.57
N TYR A 481 -5.98 -23.12 29.22
CA TYR A 481 -5.15 -22.24 30.06
C TYR A 481 -4.95 -22.77 31.49
N ASN A 482 -5.40 -23.98 31.79
CA ASN A 482 -5.24 -24.64 33.08
C ASN A 482 -5.70 -23.75 34.26
N TYR A 483 -6.87 -23.12 34.13
CA TYR A 483 -7.42 -22.23 35.19
C TYR A 483 -7.64 -22.95 36.52
N PHE A 484 -7.77 -24.27 36.47
CA PHE A 484 -7.75 -25.17 37.62
C PHE A 484 -7.02 -26.46 37.23
N PRO A 485 -6.42 -27.16 38.22
CA PRO A 485 -5.76 -28.43 38.00
C PRO A 485 -6.76 -29.57 37.79
N GLU A 486 -6.47 -30.44 36.84
CA GLU A 486 -7.31 -31.60 36.49
C GLU A 486 -6.56 -32.92 36.66
N LEU A 487 -7.34 -33.99 36.90
CA LEU A 487 -6.79 -35.34 37.01
C LEU A 487 -6.27 -35.83 35.65
N SER A 488 -6.99 -35.51 34.57
CA SER A 488 -6.62 -35.82 33.21
C SER A 488 -6.98 -34.65 32.30
N TYR A 489 -6.07 -34.30 31.40
CA TYR A 489 -6.33 -33.35 30.32
C TYR A 489 -6.57 -34.07 28.97
N ALA A 490 -6.40 -35.40 28.93
CA ALA A 490 -6.54 -36.19 27.69
C ALA A 490 -7.99 -36.32 27.21
N ASN A 491 -8.93 -36.22 28.13
CA ASN A 491 -10.38 -36.21 27.96
C ASN A 491 -10.95 -34.79 27.72
N ASN A 492 -10.10 -33.77 27.74
CA ASN A 492 -10.49 -32.38 27.47
C ASN A 492 -10.42 -32.01 25.99
N ILE A 493 -9.95 -32.91 25.14
CA ILE A 493 -9.69 -32.64 23.72
C ILE A 493 -10.48 -33.58 22.82
N LYS A 494 -11.06 -33.01 21.76
CA LYS A 494 -11.58 -33.76 20.62
C LYS A 494 -11.06 -33.21 19.31
N ILE A 495 -10.60 -34.10 18.44
CA ILE A 495 -10.08 -33.77 17.11
C ILE A 495 -11.01 -34.38 16.06
N ILE A 496 -11.47 -33.56 15.12
CA ILE A 496 -12.49 -33.91 14.14
C ILE A 496 -11.94 -33.57 12.74
N PRO A 497 -11.76 -34.55 11.84
CA PRO A 497 -11.38 -34.25 10.46
C PRO A 497 -12.55 -33.59 9.73
N ILE A 498 -12.26 -32.50 9.01
CA ILE A 498 -13.23 -31.76 8.21
C ILE A 498 -12.68 -31.51 6.80
N THR A 499 -13.61 -31.41 5.83
CA THR A 499 -13.29 -30.98 4.47
C THR A 499 -13.85 -29.58 4.23
N ILE A 500 -12.98 -28.62 3.91
CA ILE A 500 -13.39 -27.26 3.55
C ILE A 500 -13.33 -27.12 2.03
N TYR A 501 -14.50 -27.09 1.40
CA TYR A 501 -14.59 -26.84 -0.04
C TYR A 501 -14.33 -25.36 -0.34
N PRO A 502 -13.76 -25.02 -1.52
CA PRO A 502 -13.67 -23.64 -1.98
C PRO A 502 -15.01 -22.93 -1.87
N ALA A 503 -15.02 -21.65 -1.52
CA ALA A 503 -16.24 -20.86 -1.51
C ALA A 503 -16.96 -21.04 -2.86
N ARG A 504 -18.26 -21.36 -2.85
CA ARG A 504 -19.04 -21.38 -4.10
C ARG A 504 -18.95 -19.99 -4.72
N PRO A 505 -18.79 -19.87 -6.06
CA PRO A 505 -19.00 -18.60 -6.72
C PRO A 505 -20.35 -18.04 -6.26
N ALA A 506 -20.33 -16.84 -5.70
CA ALA A 506 -21.57 -16.17 -5.33
C ALA A 506 -22.42 -16.05 -6.61
N LYS A 507 -23.63 -16.62 -6.60
CA LYS A 507 -24.59 -16.37 -7.66
C LYS A 507 -25.03 -14.92 -7.53
N LEU A 508 -24.65 -14.10 -8.50
CA LEU A 508 -25.01 -12.67 -8.54
C LEU A 508 -25.98 -12.43 -9.72
N PRO A 509 -26.95 -11.52 -9.58
CA PRO A 509 -27.75 -11.06 -10.70
C PRO A 509 -26.86 -10.23 -11.66
N ASP A 510 -27.35 -9.96 -12.87
CA ASP A 510 -26.65 -9.12 -13.85
C ASP A 510 -27.68 -8.39 -14.71
N LEU A 511 -27.85 -7.09 -14.48
CA LEU A 511 -28.88 -6.26 -15.08
C LEU A 511 -28.36 -5.58 -16.35
N LEU A 512 -28.69 -6.17 -17.49
CA LEU A 512 -28.37 -5.58 -18.79
C LEU A 512 -29.43 -4.57 -19.20
N ALA A 513 -29.02 -3.35 -19.55
CA ALA A 513 -29.86 -2.38 -20.27
C ALA A 513 -29.94 -2.78 -21.75
N VAL A 514 -31.15 -3.09 -22.23
CA VAL A 514 -31.36 -3.65 -23.58
C VAL A 514 -31.72 -2.55 -24.58
N LYS A 515 -32.70 -1.70 -24.26
CA LYS A 515 -33.15 -0.60 -25.14
C LYS A 515 -33.93 0.47 -24.37
N THR A 516 -33.99 1.67 -24.94
CA THR A 516 -34.80 2.79 -24.43
C THR A 516 -35.56 3.44 -25.59
N GLU A 517 -36.84 3.74 -25.39
CA GLU A 517 -37.72 4.36 -26.39
C GLU A 517 -38.76 5.29 -25.74
N PHE A 518 -39.35 6.21 -26.51
CA PHE A 518 -40.48 7.01 -26.01
C PHE A 518 -41.71 6.14 -25.78
N ALA A 519 -42.40 6.36 -24.66
CA ALA A 519 -43.65 5.70 -24.34
C ALA A 519 -44.87 6.51 -24.81
N PHE A 520 -46.05 5.87 -24.84
CA PHE A 520 -47.35 6.52 -25.04
C PHE A 520 -47.44 7.41 -26.30
N ASN A 521 -46.86 6.95 -27.41
CA ASN A 521 -46.83 7.65 -28.71
C ASN A 521 -46.20 9.06 -28.65
N GLN A 522 -45.35 9.33 -27.65
CA GLN A 522 -44.55 10.53 -27.63
C GLN A 522 -43.45 10.45 -28.70
N THR A 523 -43.07 11.61 -29.25
CA THR A 523 -42.14 11.69 -30.38
C THR A 523 -41.08 12.76 -30.13
N ASN A 524 -39.97 12.62 -30.84
CA ASN A 524 -38.90 13.61 -30.95
C ASN A 524 -39.23 14.57 -32.12
N PRO A 525 -39.08 15.90 -32.03
CA PRO A 525 -38.44 16.71 -30.97
C PRO A 525 -39.30 16.93 -29.71
N VAL A 526 -38.60 17.14 -28.59
CA VAL A 526 -39.18 17.41 -27.27
C VAL A 526 -39.11 18.90 -26.92
N ASN A 527 -40.07 19.44 -26.16
CA ASN A 527 -40.13 20.85 -25.78
C ASN A 527 -39.83 21.02 -24.29
N VAL A 528 -39.13 22.10 -23.94
CA VAL A 528 -38.82 22.41 -22.54
C VAL A 528 -40.08 22.66 -21.71
N GLY A 529 -40.04 22.33 -20.41
CA GLY A 529 -41.16 22.49 -19.47
C GLY A 529 -42.34 21.53 -19.68
N LYS A 530 -42.25 20.58 -20.63
CA LYS A 530 -43.23 19.52 -20.83
C LYS A 530 -42.77 18.21 -20.19
N ASN A 531 -43.74 17.36 -19.84
CA ASN A 531 -43.50 16.04 -19.29
C ASN A 531 -43.46 14.99 -20.40
N TYR A 532 -42.41 14.18 -20.38
CA TYR A 532 -42.19 13.06 -21.27
C TYR A 532 -42.00 11.78 -20.47
N THR A 533 -42.19 10.63 -21.10
CA THR A 533 -42.00 9.32 -20.50
C THR A 533 -41.18 8.45 -21.42
N LEU A 534 -40.08 7.89 -20.90
CA LEU A 534 -39.32 6.84 -21.58
C LEU A 534 -39.74 5.46 -21.07
N SER A 535 -39.79 4.49 -21.96
CA SER A 535 -39.82 3.06 -21.67
C SER A 535 -38.40 2.50 -21.80
N THR A 536 -37.83 2.04 -20.69
CA THR A 536 -36.47 1.50 -20.59
C THR A 536 -36.54 0.00 -20.32
N PHE A 537 -35.88 -0.83 -21.13
CA PHE A 537 -35.94 -2.29 -21.06
C PHE A 537 -34.67 -2.83 -20.44
N TYR A 538 -34.83 -3.74 -19.48
CA TYR A 538 -33.71 -4.40 -18.82
C TYR A 538 -33.94 -5.91 -18.74
N GLN A 539 -32.85 -6.68 -18.83
CA GLN A 539 -32.85 -8.12 -18.72
C GLN A 539 -31.92 -8.57 -17.59
N ASN A 540 -32.33 -9.56 -16.79
CA ASN A 540 -31.43 -10.19 -15.84
C ASN A 540 -30.68 -11.35 -16.52
N ILE A 541 -29.42 -11.15 -16.89
CA ILE A 541 -28.55 -12.17 -17.50
C ILE A 541 -27.65 -12.88 -16.46
N GLY A 542 -27.93 -12.70 -15.17
CA GLY A 542 -27.15 -13.25 -14.06
C GLY A 542 -27.59 -14.65 -13.61
N ASP A 543 -27.19 -15.04 -12.40
CA ASP A 543 -27.41 -16.39 -11.85
C ASP A 543 -28.42 -16.45 -10.71
N THR A 544 -29.01 -15.32 -10.31
CA THR A 544 -30.01 -15.24 -9.26
C THR A 544 -31.05 -14.16 -9.56
N LEU A 545 -32.19 -14.24 -8.88
CA LEU A 545 -33.27 -13.25 -8.93
C LEU A 545 -32.75 -11.85 -8.54
N LEU A 546 -33.16 -10.83 -9.30
CA LEU A 546 -32.95 -9.43 -8.96
C LEU A 546 -34.22 -8.87 -8.29
N GLN A 547 -34.07 -8.27 -7.11
CA GLN A 547 -35.17 -7.67 -6.35
C GLN A 547 -34.92 -6.19 -6.11
N ASN A 548 -35.84 -5.35 -6.61
CA ASN A 548 -35.80 -3.89 -6.55
C ASN A 548 -34.70 -3.26 -7.40
N LYS A 549 -34.94 -2.07 -7.94
CA LYS A 549 -33.89 -1.23 -8.53
C LYS A 549 -34.39 0.20 -8.62
N THR A 550 -33.49 1.15 -8.73
CA THR A 550 -33.84 2.52 -9.16
C THR A 550 -33.53 2.67 -10.63
N VAL A 551 -34.23 3.59 -11.31
CA VAL A 551 -33.84 4.07 -12.64
C VAL A 551 -33.71 5.58 -12.56
N SER A 552 -32.50 6.08 -12.78
CA SER A 552 -32.18 7.51 -12.87
C SER A 552 -32.13 7.93 -14.34
N LEU A 553 -32.64 9.13 -14.64
CA LEU A 553 -32.49 9.76 -15.95
C LEU A 553 -31.69 11.06 -15.83
N TYR A 554 -30.75 11.24 -16.77
CA TYR A 554 -29.93 12.44 -16.91
C TYR A 554 -30.01 12.98 -18.33
N LEU A 555 -29.94 14.31 -18.48
CA LEU A 555 -29.77 14.96 -19.77
C LEU A 555 -28.29 15.26 -20.00
N SER A 556 -27.74 14.73 -21.09
CA SER A 556 -26.33 14.86 -21.47
C SER A 556 -26.17 15.42 -22.89
N LYS A 557 -25.00 15.98 -23.18
CA LYS A 557 -24.58 16.36 -24.54
C LYS A 557 -23.91 15.21 -25.30
N ASP A 558 -23.50 14.15 -24.60
CA ASP A 558 -22.91 12.96 -25.19
C ASP A 558 -23.57 11.69 -24.61
N GLN A 559 -22.97 10.52 -24.87
CA GLN A 559 -23.54 9.23 -24.49
C GLN A 559 -23.03 8.71 -23.13
N VAL A 560 -22.20 9.49 -22.42
CA VAL A 560 -21.50 9.06 -21.21
C VAL A 560 -21.98 9.90 -20.03
N LYS A 561 -22.25 9.25 -18.90
CA LYS A 561 -22.61 9.96 -17.68
C LYS A 561 -21.38 10.67 -17.10
N ASP A 562 -21.45 11.98 -16.94
CA ASP A 562 -20.43 12.79 -16.25
C ASP A 562 -21.04 13.88 -15.35
N ASN A 563 -20.19 14.69 -14.70
CA ASN A 563 -20.64 15.72 -13.75
C ASN A 563 -21.29 16.96 -14.40
N SER A 564 -21.21 17.09 -15.73
CA SER A 564 -21.83 18.17 -16.49
C SER A 564 -23.29 17.89 -16.87
N ASP A 565 -23.74 16.64 -16.72
CA ASP A 565 -25.09 16.23 -17.05
C ASP A 565 -26.13 16.68 -16.02
N ILE A 566 -27.33 17.00 -16.51
CA ILE A 566 -28.41 17.50 -15.69
C ILE A 566 -29.26 16.32 -15.20
N PHE A 567 -29.34 16.12 -13.89
CA PHE A 567 -30.27 15.15 -13.30
C PHE A 567 -31.72 15.54 -13.60
N LEU A 568 -32.49 14.61 -14.18
CA LEU A 568 -33.89 14.84 -14.51
C LEU A 568 -34.82 14.23 -13.46
N THR A 569 -34.61 12.96 -13.11
CA THR A 569 -35.47 12.22 -12.18
C THR A 569 -34.82 10.92 -11.73
N ARG A 570 -35.31 10.37 -10.62
CA ARG A 570 -35.03 9.00 -10.17
C ARG A 570 -36.34 8.34 -9.76
N LYS A 571 -36.57 7.12 -10.25
CA LYS A 571 -37.78 6.35 -9.95
C LYS A 571 -37.42 5.00 -9.33
N TYR A 572 -38.13 4.60 -8.28
CA TYR A 572 -38.06 3.24 -7.76
C TYR A 572 -38.87 2.29 -8.65
N SER A 573 -38.22 1.24 -9.13
CA SER A 573 -38.82 0.11 -9.85
C SER A 573 -38.94 -1.05 -8.87
N GLY A 574 -40.11 -1.20 -8.25
CA GLY A 574 -40.40 -2.21 -7.22
C GLY A 574 -40.67 -3.60 -7.78
N LEU A 575 -39.84 -4.04 -8.74
CA LEU A 575 -40.16 -5.15 -9.62
C LEU A 575 -39.07 -6.22 -9.56
N TRP A 576 -39.53 -7.46 -9.56
CA TRP A 576 -38.77 -8.70 -9.45
C TRP A 576 -38.41 -9.14 -10.87
N LEU A 577 -37.13 -9.43 -11.12
CA LEU A 577 -36.66 -9.86 -12.44
C LEU A 577 -35.96 -11.21 -12.33
N GLU A 578 -36.67 -12.27 -12.70
CA GLU A 578 -36.16 -13.63 -12.78
C GLU A 578 -35.05 -13.76 -13.84
N ILE A 579 -34.24 -14.81 -13.71
CA ILE A 579 -33.12 -15.08 -14.63
C ILE A 579 -33.64 -15.23 -16.07
N GLY A 580 -33.02 -14.50 -16.99
CA GLY A 580 -33.34 -14.47 -18.42
C GLY A 580 -34.55 -13.61 -18.80
N TRP A 581 -35.33 -13.13 -17.83
CA TRP A 581 -36.53 -12.34 -18.11
C TRP A 581 -36.16 -10.89 -18.45
N GLU A 582 -36.90 -10.33 -19.40
CA GLU A 582 -36.83 -8.93 -19.78
C GLU A 582 -38.04 -8.17 -19.23
N ARG A 583 -37.83 -6.93 -18.82
CA ARG A 583 -38.90 -6.08 -18.30
C ARG A 583 -38.64 -4.62 -18.60
N ASN A 584 -39.71 -3.90 -18.92
CA ASN A 584 -39.64 -2.46 -19.17
C ASN A 584 -40.14 -1.61 -17.99
N ASP A 585 -39.53 -0.44 -17.83
CA ASP A 585 -39.88 0.57 -16.86
C ASP A 585 -40.21 1.90 -17.53
N TYR A 586 -41.37 2.44 -17.19
CA TYR A 586 -41.84 3.74 -17.63
C TYR A 586 -41.40 4.82 -16.66
N VAL A 587 -40.50 5.71 -17.09
CA VAL A 587 -39.93 6.77 -16.26
C VAL A 587 -40.30 8.13 -16.87
N GLY A 588 -41.09 8.89 -16.12
CA GLY A 588 -41.53 10.23 -16.50
C GLY A 588 -40.51 11.29 -16.08
N PHE A 589 -40.18 12.22 -16.97
CA PHE A 589 -39.27 13.33 -16.72
C PHE A 589 -39.81 14.64 -17.30
N THR A 590 -39.35 15.76 -16.74
CA THR A 590 -39.63 17.10 -17.24
C THR A 590 -38.33 17.72 -17.71
N LEU A 591 -38.30 18.28 -18.92
CA LEU A 591 -37.12 19.03 -19.38
C LEU A 591 -37.07 20.39 -18.69
N PRO A 592 -35.95 20.77 -18.05
CA PRO A 592 -35.81 22.10 -17.46
C PRO A 592 -36.00 23.21 -18.52
N SER A 593 -36.65 24.31 -18.15
CA SER A 593 -36.93 25.45 -19.03
C SER A 593 -35.66 26.14 -19.55
N SER A 594 -34.56 26.01 -18.82
CA SER A 594 -33.25 26.60 -19.14
C SER A 594 -32.46 25.84 -20.21
N VAL A 595 -32.90 24.63 -20.63
CA VAL A 595 -32.16 23.81 -21.60
C VAL A 595 -32.21 24.47 -22.99
N PRO A 596 -31.07 24.81 -23.61
CA PRO A 596 -31.04 25.37 -24.96
C PRO A 596 -31.54 24.37 -26.00
N SER A 597 -32.10 24.86 -27.10
CA SER A 597 -32.43 23.99 -28.24
C SER A 597 -31.18 23.31 -28.80
N GLY A 598 -31.26 22.03 -29.14
CA GLY A 598 -30.12 21.26 -29.64
C GLY A 598 -30.35 19.76 -29.58
N ASN A 599 -29.34 19.00 -29.98
CA ASN A 599 -29.33 17.54 -29.84
C ASN A 599 -28.69 17.16 -28.50
N TYR A 600 -29.33 16.26 -27.79
CA TYR A 600 -28.92 15.76 -26.49
C TYR A 600 -29.17 14.26 -26.40
N TYR A 601 -28.71 13.66 -25.31
CA TYR A 601 -29.04 12.31 -24.92
C TYR A 601 -29.74 12.32 -23.57
N VAL A 602 -30.73 11.45 -23.39
CA VAL A 602 -31.23 11.08 -22.07
C VAL A 602 -30.53 9.78 -21.68
N ILE A 603 -29.66 9.84 -20.68
CA ILE A 603 -28.96 8.67 -20.14
C ILE A 603 -29.82 8.05 -19.05
N ALA A 604 -30.20 6.80 -19.25
CA ALA A 604 -30.91 5.98 -18.27
C ALA A 604 -29.92 5.03 -17.59
N ILE A 605 -29.89 5.05 -16.26
CA ILE A 605 -29.02 4.21 -15.44
C ILE A 605 -29.91 3.46 -14.45
N ALA A 606 -29.88 2.13 -14.48
CA ALA A 606 -30.49 1.33 -13.44
C ALA A 606 -29.51 1.07 -12.29
N ASP A 607 -30.05 0.99 -11.07
CA ASP A 607 -29.30 0.78 -9.82
C ASP A 607 -28.04 1.65 -9.67
N GLU A 608 -28.16 2.94 -10.00
CA GLU A 608 -27.04 3.88 -9.92
C GLU A 608 -26.41 3.97 -8.50
N ASP A 609 -27.21 3.73 -7.46
CA ASP A 609 -26.75 3.73 -6.07
C ASP A 609 -25.97 2.44 -5.70
N GLN A 610 -25.84 1.49 -6.63
CA GLN A 610 -25.17 0.19 -6.46
C GLN A 610 -25.68 -0.57 -5.22
N MET A 611 -26.99 -0.53 -5.02
CA MET A 611 -27.62 -1.18 -3.87
C MET A 611 -27.66 -2.71 -4.05
N ILE A 612 -27.53 -3.18 -5.29
CA ILE A 612 -27.45 -4.59 -5.66
C ILE A 612 -26.10 -4.85 -6.28
N LYS A 613 -25.37 -5.79 -5.68
CA LYS A 613 -24.11 -6.25 -6.26
C LYS A 613 -24.38 -7.14 -7.47
N GLU A 614 -23.94 -6.69 -8.64
CA GLU A 614 -24.14 -7.34 -9.91
C GLU A 614 -22.88 -8.08 -10.37
N LYS A 615 -22.99 -8.92 -11.40
CA LYS A 615 -21.79 -9.49 -12.07
C LYS A 615 -21.04 -8.44 -12.88
N ASN A 616 -21.77 -7.50 -13.48
CA ASN A 616 -21.22 -6.43 -14.30
C ASN A 616 -21.96 -5.12 -13.98
N GLU A 617 -21.32 -4.25 -13.21
CA GLU A 617 -21.88 -2.95 -12.82
C GLU A 617 -21.92 -1.93 -13.98
N ASN A 618 -21.39 -2.27 -15.17
CA ASN A 618 -21.19 -1.32 -16.27
C ASN A 618 -22.14 -1.54 -17.46
N ASN A 619 -23.07 -2.49 -17.39
CA ASN A 619 -23.98 -2.82 -18.49
C ASN A 619 -25.45 -2.43 -18.22
N ASN A 620 -25.72 -1.74 -17.11
CA ASN A 620 -27.04 -1.27 -16.68
C ASN A 620 -27.33 0.19 -17.11
N THR A 621 -26.54 0.74 -18.04
CA THR A 621 -26.62 2.13 -18.53
C THR A 621 -26.90 2.19 -20.04
N MET A 622 -27.75 3.12 -20.48
CA MET A 622 -28.09 3.34 -21.89
C MET A 622 -28.35 4.83 -22.20
N ALA A 623 -27.80 5.34 -23.30
CA ALA A 623 -28.05 6.70 -23.79
C ALA A 623 -29.08 6.72 -24.93
N PHE A 624 -30.13 7.54 -24.80
CA PHE A 624 -31.20 7.67 -25.78
C PHE A 624 -31.20 9.08 -26.41
N PRO A 625 -31.05 9.22 -27.75
CA PRO A 625 -30.96 10.53 -28.39
C PRO A 625 -32.30 11.27 -28.41
N ILE A 626 -32.26 12.57 -28.12
CA ILE A 626 -33.40 13.50 -28.22
C ILE A 626 -32.96 14.82 -28.87
N THR A 627 -33.93 15.55 -29.41
CA THR A 627 -33.76 16.89 -29.96
C THR A 627 -34.68 17.83 -29.20
N VAL A 628 -34.10 18.79 -28.49
CA VAL A 628 -34.84 19.81 -27.74
C VAL A 628 -35.22 20.93 -28.70
N ALA A 629 -36.52 21.10 -28.93
CA ALA A 629 -37.13 22.22 -29.63
C ALA A 629 -37.64 23.27 -28.63
N GLY A 630 -37.50 24.56 -28.96
CA GLY A 630 -38.14 25.64 -28.20
C GLY A 630 -37.46 26.09 -26.90
N GLY A 631 -36.12 26.09 -26.82
CA GLY A 631 -35.38 26.70 -25.70
C GLY A 631 -35.54 28.22 -25.69
N ASN A 632 -36.48 28.76 -24.90
CA ASN A 632 -36.66 30.20 -24.70
C ASN A 632 -35.62 30.74 -23.71
N LEU A 633 -34.54 31.31 -24.23
CA LEU A 633 -33.76 32.29 -23.47
C LEU A 633 -33.80 33.61 -24.26
N GLY A 634 -34.67 34.51 -23.83
CA GLY A 634 -34.44 35.92 -24.08
C GLY A 634 -33.10 36.30 -23.43
N LYS A 635 -32.20 36.91 -24.18
CA LYS A 635 -30.86 37.28 -23.68
C LYS A 635 -30.68 38.77 -23.91
N TYR A 636 -30.64 39.59 -22.87
CA TYR A 636 -30.35 41.01 -23.01
C TYR A 636 -28.84 41.30 -23.13
N ARG A 637 -28.50 42.32 -23.91
CA ARG A 637 -27.15 42.89 -24.04
C ARG A 637 -27.25 44.41 -23.95
N LEU A 638 -26.41 45.01 -23.10
CA LEU A 638 -26.29 46.46 -22.97
C LEU A 638 -25.24 47.01 -23.95
N SER A 639 -25.46 48.20 -24.48
CA SER A 639 -24.46 48.91 -25.31
C SER A 639 -24.62 50.42 -25.22
N ASN A 640 -23.60 51.16 -25.66
CA ASN A 640 -23.61 52.62 -25.83
C ASN A 640 -24.06 53.41 -24.58
N PRO A 641 -23.34 53.34 -23.46
CA PRO A 641 -23.69 54.08 -22.26
C PRO A 641 -23.40 55.57 -22.46
N VAL A 642 -24.33 56.41 -22.01
CA VAL A 642 -24.19 57.87 -22.04
C VAL A 642 -24.54 58.41 -20.67
N LEU A 643 -23.54 58.94 -19.96
CA LEU A 643 -23.74 59.66 -18.69
C LEU A 643 -24.20 61.09 -18.97
N THR A 644 -25.12 61.57 -18.15
CA THR A 644 -25.53 62.99 -18.16
C THR A 644 -24.47 63.92 -17.55
N SER A 645 -23.65 63.40 -16.64
CA SER A 645 -22.53 64.12 -16.01
C SER A 645 -21.40 63.13 -15.67
N ALA A 646 -20.15 63.56 -15.82
CA ALA A 646 -18.98 62.82 -15.33
C ALA A 646 -18.65 63.16 -13.85
N VAL A 647 -19.41 64.07 -13.24
CA VAL A 647 -19.29 64.45 -11.82
C VAL A 647 -20.56 64.05 -11.10
N PHE A 648 -20.42 63.17 -10.12
CA PHE A 648 -21.50 62.71 -9.27
C PHE A 648 -21.40 63.38 -7.91
N GLU A 649 -22.35 64.26 -7.61
CA GLU A 649 -22.47 64.88 -6.29
C GLU A 649 -23.12 63.89 -5.31
N ARG A 650 -22.52 63.75 -4.12
CA ARG A 650 -23.06 62.87 -3.08
C ARG A 650 -24.51 63.24 -2.73
N GLY A 651 -25.38 62.25 -2.70
CA GLY A 651 -26.81 62.43 -2.41
C GLY A 651 -27.64 63.06 -3.54
N LYS A 652 -27.04 63.43 -4.68
CA LYS A 652 -27.78 63.87 -5.88
C LYS A 652 -28.01 62.70 -6.84
N PRO A 653 -29.10 62.76 -7.63
CA PRO A 653 -29.36 61.74 -8.63
C PRO A 653 -28.37 61.86 -9.79
N TRP A 654 -27.83 60.73 -10.23
CA TRP A 654 -27.16 60.57 -11.51
C TRP A 654 -28.08 59.84 -12.48
N SER A 655 -27.81 59.96 -13.78
CA SER A 655 -28.53 59.20 -14.81
C SER A 655 -27.62 58.74 -15.93
N VAL A 656 -27.87 57.51 -16.40
CA VAL A 656 -27.17 56.87 -17.52
C VAL A 656 -28.18 56.30 -18.51
N SER A 657 -28.03 56.63 -19.79
CA SER A 657 -28.82 56.02 -20.86
C SER A 657 -28.00 54.92 -21.55
N VAL A 658 -28.61 53.78 -21.84
CA VAL A 658 -28.02 52.66 -22.59
C VAL A 658 -28.99 52.10 -23.62
N ASP A 659 -28.44 51.47 -24.65
CA ASP A 659 -29.20 50.65 -25.58
C ASP A 659 -29.31 49.22 -25.01
N VAL A 660 -30.53 48.77 -24.74
CA VAL A 660 -30.87 47.42 -24.29
C VAL A 660 -31.35 46.63 -25.50
N LYS A 661 -30.59 45.61 -25.91
CA LYS A 661 -30.93 44.75 -27.06
C LYS A 661 -31.23 43.32 -26.60
N ASN A 662 -32.33 42.74 -27.09
CA ASN A 662 -32.54 41.29 -26.97
C ASN A 662 -31.72 40.56 -28.04
N ILE A 663 -30.59 39.99 -27.65
CA ILE A 663 -29.74 39.15 -28.50
C ILE A 663 -30.17 37.67 -28.51
N GLY A 664 -31.24 37.33 -27.78
CA GLY A 664 -31.85 36.00 -27.78
C GLY A 664 -32.80 35.78 -28.97
N ASN A 665 -33.24 34.54 -29.12
CA ASN A 665 -34.10 34.11 -30.24
C ASN A 665 -35.60 34.07 -29.87
N ALA A 666 -35.95 34.52 -28.66
CA ALA A 666 -37.32 34.56 -28.14
C ALA A 666 -37.61 35.92 -27.47
N ALA A 667 -38.89 36.30 -27.40
CA ALA A 667 -39.32 37.48 -26.65
C ALA A 667 -39.11 37.28 -25.15
N VAL A 668 -38.62 38.31 -24.45
CA VAL A 668 -38.36 38.24 -23.01
C VAL A 668 -39.62 38.65 -22.25
N VAL A 669 -40.18 37.76 -21.44
CA VAL A 669 -41.39 38.00 -20.62
C VAL A 669 -41.11 38.06 -19.11
N GLU A 670 -39.86 37.83 -18.69
CA GLU A 670 -39.45 37.85 -17.28
C GLU A 670 -38.71 39.16 -16.90
N LYS A 671 -38.73 39.49 -15.60
CA LYS A 671 -38.04 40.66 -15.05
C LYS A 671 -36.52 40.48 -15.14
N ALA A 672 -35.82 41.47 -15.68
CA ALA A 672 -34.36 41.51 -15.69
C ALA A 672 -33.84 42.44 -14.58
N TYR A 673 -32.80 42.01 -13.88
CA TYR A 673 -32.12 42.80 -12.85
C TYR A 673 -30.91 43.49 -13.45
N THR A 674 -30.77 44.78 -13.17
CA THR A 674 -29.60 45.58 -13.55
C THR A 674 -28.80 45.90 -12.31
N PHE A 675 -27.50 45.65 -12.36
CA PHE A 675 -26.54 45.96 -11.31
C PHE A 675 -25.63 47.08 -11.80
N TYR A 676 -25.30 48.02 -10.93
CA TYR A 676 -24.25 49.01 -11.20
C TYR A 676 -23.29 49.11 -10.01
N HIS A 677 -22.06 49.53 -10.29
CA HIS A 677 -20.97 49.59 -9.31
C HIS A 677 -20.02 50.75 -9.59
N LEU A 678 -19.44 51.27 -8.50
CA LEU A 678 -18.37 52.27 -8.50
C LEU A 678 -17.09 51.62 -7.99
N GLN A 679 -15.98 51.82 -8.69
CA GLN A 679 -14.69 51.24 -8.33
C GLN A 679 -13.54 52.23 -8.52
N SER A 680 -12.48 52.11 -7.72
CA SER A 680 -11.33 53.01 -7.76
C SER A 680 -10.30 52.68 -8.85
N GLU A 681 -10.36 51.47 -9.43
CA GLU A 681 -9.41 50.99 -10.43
C GLU A 681 -10.10 50.61 -11.74
N LYS A 682 -9.35 50.60 -12.85
CA LYS A 682 -9.82 50.20 -14.19
C LYS A 682 -9.73 48.67 -14.31
N TYR A 683 -10.81 47.97 -14.68
CA TYR A 683 -10.89 46.50 -14.50
C TYR A 683 -9.85 45.69 -15.31
N ARG A 684 -9.26 44.68 -14.64
CA ARG A 684 -8.88 43.36 -15.15
C ARG A 684 -9.87 42.32 -14.56
N PHE A 685 -10.51 41.47 -15.38
CA PHE A 685 -11.44 40.36 -15.02
C PHE A 685 -10.87 39.40 -13.94
N PHE A 686 -11.59 38.52 -13.20
CA PHE A 686 -12.92 38.41 -12.58
C PHE A 686 -12.87 37.13 -11.72
N GLU A 687 -12.62 37.23 -10.41
CA GLU A 687 -12.97 36.16 -9.45
C GLU A 687 -13.32 36.82 -8.11
N SER A 688 -14.55 36.62 -7.66
CA SER A 688 -15.14 37.14 -6.43
C SER A 688 -15.49 38.65 -6.42
N PHE A 689 -16.80 38.93 -6.42
CA PHE A 689 -17.40 40.20 -6.00
C PHE A 689 -17.17 40.46 -4.48
N ARG A 690 -15.92 40.37 -4.00
CA ARG A 690 -15.58 40.50 -2.56
C ARG A 690 -14.88 41.81 -2.19
N TYR A 691 -14.57 42.67 -3.16
CA TYR A 691 -13.91 43.94 -2.90
C TYR A 691 -14.50 45.08 -3.72
N THR A 692 -15.74 45.45 -3.45
CA THR A 692 -16.34 46.68 -4.01
C THR A 692 -17.15 47.42 -2.95
N PHE A 693 -16.99 48.75 -2.90
CA PHE A 693 -17.48 49.61 -1.82
C PHE A 693 -19.01 49.74 -1.73
N THR A 694 -19.79 49.33 -2.75
CA THR A 694 -21.26 49.15 -2.67
C THR A 694 -21.80 48.65 -4.03
N SER A 695 -22.63 47.61 -4.03
CA SER A 695 -23.39 47.14 -5.20
C SER A 695 -24.87 47.48 -5.03
N PHE A 696 -25.52 47.96 -6.08
CA PHE A 696 -26.96 48.29 -6.06
C PHE A 696 -27.70 47.54 -7.14
N VAL A 697 -28.93 47.12 -6.80
CA VAL A 697 -29.83 46.40 -7.71
C VAL A 697 -30.99 47.32 -8.07
N THR A 698 -31.29 47.43 -9.36
CA THR A 698 -32.50 48.07 -9.85
C THR A 698 -33.16 47.21 -10.93
N ASP A 699 -34.50 47.19 -10.94
CA ASP A 699 -35.27 46.42 -11.91
C ASP A 699 -35.29 47.13 -13.26
N TYR A 700 -35.08 46.40 -14.35
CA TYR A 700 -35.42 46.90 -15.68
C TYR A 700 -36.95 46.93 -15.82
N ASN A 701 -37.51 48.14 -15.93
CA ASN A 701 -38.95 48.38 -16.10
C ASN A 701 -39.30 48.86 -17.52
N GLY A 702 -38.47 48.56 -18.52
CA GLY A 702 -38.76 48.90 -19.92
C GLY A 702 -39.71 47.90 -20.59
N PRO A 703 -40.12 48.16 -21.85
CA PRO A 703 -41.02 47.27 -22.58
C PRO A 703 -40.39 45.89 -22.84
N ALA A 704 -41.24 44.87 -22.99
CA ALA A 704 -40.83 43.56 -23.47
C ALA A 704 -40.30 43.67 -24.89
N LEU A 705 -39.12 43.08 -25.15
CA LEU A 705 -38.45 43.15 -26.45
C LEU A 705 -38.59 41.81 -27.19
N GLY A 706 -39.03 41.87 -28.45
CA GLY A 706 -38.94 40.76 -29.39
C GLY A 706 -37.48 40.40 -29.73
N PRO A 707 -37.24 39.26 -30.42
CA PRO A 707 -35.91 38.87 -30.83
C PRO A 707 -35.22 39.97 -31.66
N GLN A 708 -33.97 40.30 -31.33
CA GLN A 708 -33.15 41.34 -31.98
C GLN A 708 -33.66 42.78 -31.83
N GLU A 709 -34.78 43.00 -31.15
CA GLU A 709 -35.30 44.34 -30.87
C GLU A 709 -34.40 45.06 -29.86
N SER A 710 -34.31 46.38 -29.98
CA SER A 710 -33.50 47.23 -29.11
C SER A 710 -34.30 48.45 -28.66
N VAL A 711 -34.12 48.85 -27.41
CA VAL A 711 -34.70 50.08 -26.85
C VAL A 711 -33.65 50.87 -26.08
N LYS A 712 -33.69 52.19 -26.18
CA LYS A 712 -32.89 53.06 -25.32
C LYS A 712 -33.60 53.22 -23.98
N TYR A 713 -32.91 52.85 -22.89
CA TYR A 713 -33.43 52.92 -21.53
C TYR A 713 -32.53 53.78 -20.65
N THR A 714 -33.12 54.57 -19.75
CA THR A 714 -32.38 55.45 -18.84
C THR A 714 -32.51 54.97 -17.41
N TYR A 715 -31.38 54.63 -16.80
CA TYR A 715 -31.28 54.30 -15.39
C TYR A 715 -30.95 55.56 -14.59
N GLN A 716 -31.49 55.62 -13.37
CA GLN A 716 -31.22 56.68 -12.41
C GLN A 716 -30.89 56.06 -11.05
N GLY A 717 -30.03 56.72 -10.30
CA GLY A 717 -29.73 56.35 -8.91
C GLY A 717 -29.04 57.50 -8.19
N THR A 718 -28.65 57.28 -6.94
CA THR A 718 -27.96 58.27 -6.12
C THR A 718 -26.64 57.70 -5.63
N VAL A 719 -25.61 58.54 -5.45
CA VAL A 719 -24.38 58.09 -4.80
C VAL A 719 -24.59 58.04 -3.29
N PRO A 720 -24.35 56.88 -2.63
CA PRO A 720 -24.47 56.77 -1.18
C PRO A 720 -23.54 57.71 -0.43
N ALA A 721 -23.97 58.17 0.75
CA ALA A 721 -23.16 59.05 1.60
C ALA A 721 -21.82 58.41 2.04
N SER A 722 -21.74 57.07 2.05
CA SER A 722 -20.57 56.30 2.45
C SER A 722 -19.43 56.27 1.42
N VAL A 723 -19.68 56.69 0.17
CA VAL A 723 -18.65 56.72 -0.87
C VAL A 723 -17.76 57.95 -0.66
N PRO A 724 -16.43 57.83 -0.50
CA PRO A 724 -15.55 58.98 -0.38
C PRO A 724 -15.49 59.85 -1.65
N ASP A 725 -15.04 61.10 -1.51
CA ASP A 725 -14.73 61.94 -2.67
C ASP A 725 -13.50 61.38 -3.39
N GLY A 726 -13.52 61.32 -4.72
CA GLY A 726 -12.44 60.72 -5.49
C GLY A 726 -12.81 60.38 -6.94
N LYS A 727 -11.85 59.87 -7.69
CA LYS A 727 -12.07 59.36 -9.06
C LYS A 727 -12.45 57.88 -9.01
N TYR A 728 -13.49 57.53 -9.76
CA TYR A 728 -14.02 56.16 -9.85
C TYR A 728 -14.30 55.80 -11.31
N TYR A 729 -14.47 54.52 -11.59
CA TYR A 729 -15.08 54.01 -12.82
C TYR A 729 -16.50 53.54 -12.51
N PHE A 730 -17.47 53.97 -13.33
CA PHE A 730 -18.86 53.54 -13.27
C PHE A 730 -19.09 52.36 -14.21
N GLY A 731 -19.41 51.19 -13.66
CA GLY A 731 -19.79 50.01 -14.45
C GLY A 731 -21.26 49.62 -14.26
N MET A 732 -21.78 48.83 -15.20
CA MET A 732 -23.17 48.36 -15.19
C MET A 732 -23.26 46.98 -15.85
N CYS A 733 -24.08 46.07 -15.32
CA CYS A 733 -24.37 44.78 -15.94
C CYS A 733 -25.84 44.38 -15.76
N MET A 734 -26.32 43.44 -16.56
CA MET A 734 -27.71 42.97 -16.54
C MET A 734 -27.77 41.43 -16.53
N GLY A 735 -28.65 40.86 -15.71
CA GLY A 735 -28.83 39.41 -15.56
C GLY A 735 -30.26 38.99 -15.21
N TYR A 736 -30.53 37.68 -15.28
CA TYR A 736 -31.79 37.04 -14.86
C TYR A 736 -31.57 36.28 -13.55
N ASP A 737 -32.63 36.11 -12.75
CA ASP A 737 -32.57 35.45 -11.46
C ASP A 737 -32.31 33.94 -11.61
N VAL A 738 -31.05 33.52 -11.47
CA VAL A 738 -30.64 32.12 -11.39
C VAL A 738 -29.79 31.88 -10.14
N GLY A 739 -30.35 32.17 -8.96
CA GLY A 739 -29.69 31.84 -7.69
C GLY A 739 -28.32 32.53 -7.51
N PRO A 740 -27.48 32.10 -6.56
CA PRO A 740 -26.31 32.86 -6.10
C PRO A 740 -25.13 32.91 -7.09
N GLY A 741 -25.32 32.57 -8.36
CA GLY A 741 -24.32 32.65 -9.42
C GLY A 741 -24.80 33.50 -10.59
N ILE A 742 -24.34 34.76 -10.67
CA ILE A 742 -24.55 35.59 -11.86
C ILE A 742 -23.75 34.97 -13.01
N SER A 743 -24.42 34.51 -14.07
CA SER A 743 -23.74 33.99 -15.26
C SER A 743 -22.92 35.10 -15.94
N ALA A 744 -21.61 34.92 -16.05
CA ALA A 744 -20.68 35.91 -16.59
C ALA A 744 -20.91 36.27 -18.09
N ASP A 745 -21.71 35.50 -18.82
CA ASP A 745 -21.84 35.56 -20.29
C ASP A 745 -22.77 36.67 -20.85
N THR A 746 -23.26 37.59 -20.02
CA THR A 746 -24.10 38.74 -20.43
C THR A 746 -23.62 40.11 -19.92
N SER A 747 -22.55 40.15 -19.12
CA SER A 747 -22.10 41.39 -18.47
C SER A 747 -21.21 42.22 -19.41
N ILE A 748 -21.62 43.45 -19.74
CA ILE A 748 -20.75 44.41 -20.44
C ILE A 748 -20.33 45.48 -19.46
N PHE A 749 -19.07 45.45 -19.03
CA PHE A 749 -18.51 46.48 -18.18
C PHE A 749 -18.19 47.71 -19.02
N PHE A 750 -18.75 48.84 -18.63
CA PHE A 750 -18.34 50.13 -19.11
C PHE A 750 -17.31 50.69 -18.12
N ASP A 751 -16.14 51.11 -18.59
CA ASP A 751 -15.14 51.79 -17.76
C ASP A 751 -15.28 53.30 -17.96
N ILE A 752 -16.39 53.88 -17.50
CA ILE A 752 -16.63 55.31 -17.66
C ILE A 752 -16.00 56.04 -16.45
N PRO A 753 -14.95 56.85 -16.65
CA PRO A 753 -14.35 57.59 -15.55
C PRO A 753 -15.32 58.67 -15.05
N ILE A 754 -15.53 58.70 -13.74
CA ILE A 754 -16.35 59.69 -13.04
C ILE A 754 -15.58 60.27 -11.84
N THR A 755 -16.03 61.42 -11.35
CA THR A 755 -15.56 61.99 -10.08
C THR A 755 -16.72 62.08 -9.09
N VAL A 756 -16.56 61.52 -7.91
CA VAL A 756 -17.50 61.68 -6.79
C VAL A 756 -17.01 62.84 -5.93
N THR A 757 -17.89 63.78 -5.59
CA THR A 757 -17.55 64.95 -4.79
C THR A 757 -18.67 65.38 -3.84
N SER A 758 -18.30 66.04 -2.75
CA SER A 758 -19.22 66.74 -1.84
C SER A 758 -19.46 68.20 -2.22
N PHE A 759 -18.67 68.77 -3.14
CA PHE A 759 -18.76 70.16 -3.59
C PHE A 759 -18.51 70.30 -5.12
N PRO A 760 -19.13 71.25 -5.83
CA PRO A 760 -18.85 71.48 -7.24
C PRO A 760 -17.40 71.97 -7.44
N LEU A 761 -16.65 71.32 -8.35
CA LEU A 761 -15.26 71.68 -8.67
C LEU A 761 -15.23 72.92 -9.58
N GLY A 762 -14.52 73.97 -9.18
CA GLY A 762 -14.17 75.12 -10.04
C GLY A 762 -13.00 74.80 -10.98
N MET A 763 -12.83 75.60 -12.04
CA MET A 763 -11.82 75.38 -13.08
C MET A 763 -10.40 75.57 -12.54
N GLU A 764 -9.56 74.54 -12.64
CA GLU A 764 -8.10 74.64 -12.51
C GLU A 764 -7.48 74.32 -13.88
N GLU A 765 -6.62 75.20 -14.41
CA GLU A 765 -5.83 74.93 -15.62
C GLU A 765 -4.57 74.14 -15.23
N SER A 766 -4.61 72.85 -15.56
CA SER A 766 -3.53 71.90 -15.84
C SER A 766 -2.25 71.85 -14.96
N GLU A 767 -2.07 70.66 -14.39
CA GLU A 767 -0.79 69.96 -14.16
C GLU A 767 0.16 70.53 -13.11
N GLU A 768 -0.12 70.27 -11.82
CA GLU A 768 0.76 69.53 -10.90
C GLU A 768 0.18 69.52 -9.46
N GLY A 769 -0.32 68.34 -9.03
CA GLY A 769 -0.48 67.98 -7.62
C GLY A 769 -1.76 68.44 -6.92
N LEU A 770 -2.62 67.46 -6.59
CA LEU A 770 -3.82 67.50 -5.71
C LEU A 770 -3.58 68.00 -4.26
N ASN A 771 -2.50 68.73 -4.01
CA ASN A 771 -2.17 69.38 -2.74
C ASN A 771 -2.00 70.92 -2.93
N SER A 772 -2.60 71.54 -3.95
CA SER A 772 -2.64 72.99 -4.17
C SER A 772 -3.87 73.60 -3.48
N ASN A 773 -3.70 74.73 -2.77
CA ASN A 773 -4.81 75.45 -2.11
C ASN A 773 -5.68 76.16 -3.19
N LEU A 774 -6.73 75.48 -3.66
CA LEU A 774 -7.67 75.99 -4.66
C LEU A 774 -8.35 77.30 -4.23
N VAL A 775 -8.34 78.28 -5.12
CA VAL A 775 -9.01 79.60 -4.99
C VAL A 775 -10.45 79.49 -5.51
N TYR A 776 -11.45 79.70 -4.64
CA TYR A 776 -12.87 79.66 -5.05
C TYR A 776 -13.73 80.72 -4.33
N PRO A 777 -14.73 81.33 -4.99
CA PRO A 777 -15.02 81.28 -6.43
C PRO A 777 -13.93 81.97 -7.24
N ASN A 778 -13.75 81.53 -8.49
CA ASN A 778 -12.83 82.14 -9.45
C ASN A 778 -13.39 81.93 -10.87
N PRO A 779 -13.95 82.97 -11.52
CA PRO A 779 -13.93 84.38 -11.13
C PRO A 779 -14.68 84.71 -9.83
N ALA A 780 -14.18 85.68 -9.07
CA ALA A 780 -14.73 86.12 -7.78
C ALA A 780 -15.41 87.49 -7.91
N THR A 781 -16.45 87.73 -7.10
CA THR A 781 -17.15 89.02 -7.00
C THR A 781 -16.94 89.73 -5.65
N ASP A 782 -17.08 89.01 -4.53
CA ASP A 782 -17.00 89.62 -3.20
C ASP A 782 -15.98 88.94 -2.28
N VAL A 783 -16.06 87.61 -2.13
CA VAL A 783 -15.20 86.85 -1.21
C VAL A 783 -14.56 85.68 -1.93
N VAL A 784 -13.29 85.42 -1.60
CA VAL A 784 -12.51 84.27 -2.07
C VAL A 784 -12.13 83.40 -0.87
N SER A 785 -12.19 82.08 -1.05
CA SER A 785 -11.94 81.07 -0.02
C SER A 785 -10.96 79.98 -0.50
N PHE A 786 -10.37 79.29 0.47
CA PHE A 786 -9.39 78.21 0.32
C PHE A 786 -9.81 76.98 1.11
N HIS A 787 -9.32 75.81 0.68
CA HIS A 787 -9.58 74.53 1.34
C HIS A 787 -8.96 74.43 2.75
N PHE A 788 -7.80 75.07 2.99
CA PHE A 788 -7.13 75.10 4.30
C PHE A 788 -6.80 76.54 4.74
N ILE A 789 -6.68 76.76 6.05
CA ILE A 789 -6.19 78.03 6.62
C ILE A 789 -4.74 78.24 6.14
N SER A 790 -4.49 79.36 5.48
CA SER A 790 -3.15 79.74 5.03
C SER A 790 -2.52 80.67 6.06
N ASP A 791 -1.28 80.37 6.47
CA ASP A 791 -0.53 81.19 7.43
C ASP A 791 -0.38 82.63 6.91
N ARG A 792 -0.20 82.77 5.59
CA ARG A 792 -0.14 84.05 4.90
C ARG A 792 -0.74 83.96 3.50
N VAL A 793 -1.54 84.95 3.14
CA VAL A 793 -2.14 85.12 1.81
C VAL A 793 -1.80 86.50 1.29
N GLN A 794 -1.27 86.58 0.08
CA GLN A 794 -0.84 87.81 -0.56
C GLN A 794 -1.41 87.88 -1.99
N VAL A 795 -2.00 89.01 -2.36
CA VAL A 795 -2.53 89.25 -3.72
C VAL A 795 -1.68 90.32 -4.39
N PHE A 796 -1.23 90.04 -5.61
CA PHE A 796 -0.37 90.90 -6.41
C PHE A 796 -1.06 91.29 -7.72
N THR A 797 -0.76 92.50 -8.22
CA THR A 797 -1.02 92.83 -9.62
C THR A 797 -0.11 92.02 -10.55
N LEU A 798 -0.39 92.01 -11.86
CA LEU A 798 0.43 91.30 -12.84
C LEU A 798 1.86 91.88 -12.94
N GLU A 799 2.05 93.15 -12.58
CA GLU A 799 3.35 93.82 -12.50
C GLU A 799 4.12 93.47 -11.21
N GLY A 800 3.52 92.66 -10.32
CA GLY A 800 4.14 92.15 -9.10
C GLY A 800 3.99 93.06 -7.87
N GLN A 801 3.13 94.10 -7.93
CA GLN A 801 2.87 94.96 -6.79
C GLN A 801 1.88 94.31 -5.81
N LEU A 802 2.22 94.24 -4.52
CA LEU A 802 1.35 93.69 -3.48
C LEU A 802 0.16 94.65 -3.22
N VAL A 803 -1.07 94.14 -3.33
CA VAL A 803 -2.31 94.93 -3.14
C VAL A 803 -3.11 94.51 -1.90
N LEU A 804 -3.09 93.22 -1.53
CA LEU A 804 -3.74 92.72 -0.31
C LEU A 804 -2.85 91.71 0.39
N GLU A 805 -2.88 91.72 1.73
CA GLU A 805 -2.23 90.70 2.56
C GLU A 805 -3.07 90.36 3.78
N HIS A 806 -3.26 89.06 4.02
CA HIS A 806 -3.88 88.50 5.22
C HIS A 806 -3.01 87.38 5.82
N LYS A 807 -3.23 87.09 7.11
CA LYS A 807 -2.52 86.02 7.83
C LYS A 807 -3.51 85.13 8.56
N ASN A 808 -3.24 83.83 8.58
CA ASN A 808 -4.05 82.80 9.23
C ASN A 808 -5.54 82.84 8.83
N VAL A 809 -5.81 82.94 7.53
CA VAL A 809 -7.18 82.95 6.98
C VAL A 809 -7.39 81.82 5.98
N ASN A 810 -8.61 81.30 5.93
CA ASN A 810 -9.09 80.43 4.85
C ASN A 810 -10.06 81.14 3.90
N SER A 811 -10.37 82.42 4.11
CA SER A 811 -11.10 83.28 3.18
C SER A 811 -10.84 84.76 3.44
N PHE A 812 -11.04 85.60 2.43
CA PHE A 812 -10.99 87.06 2.57
C PHE A 812 -11.81 87.76 1.47
N SER A 813 -12.19 89.01 1.71
CA SER A 813 -12.93 89.82 0.74
C SER A 813 -11.99 90.42 -0.31
N VAL A 814 -12.45 90.39 -1.56
CA VAL A 814 -11.82 90.99 -2.74
C VAL A 814 -12.70 92.10 -3.33
N LYS A 815 -13.75 92.51 -2.62
CA LYS A 815 -14.73 93.49 -3.10
C LYS A 815 -14.12 94.83 -3.47
N ASP A 816 -13.12 95.26 -2.71
CA ASP A 816 -12.44 96.54 -2.90
C ASP A 816 -11.35 96.48 -3.99
N LEU A 817 -11.10 95.32 -4.59
CA LEU A 817 -10.25 95.20 -5.78
C LEU A 817 -11.04 95.58 -7.02
N GLU A 818 -10.43 96.38 -7.89
CA GLU A 818 -10.96 96.65 -9.22
C GLU A 818 -11.05 95.34 -10.03
N SER A 819 -12.06 95.24 -10.90
CA SER A 819 -12.19 94.13 -11.83
C SER A 819 -10.94 93.96 -12.68
N GLY A 820 -10.39 92.75 -12.71
CA GLY A 820 -9.08 92.50 -13.28
C GLY A 820 -8.51 91.13 -12.92
N ILE A 821 -7.31 90.87 -13.40
CA ILE A 821 -6.58 89.62 -13.13
C ILE A 821 -5.48 89.91 -12.11
N TYR A 822 -5.43 89.10 -11.06
CA TYR A 822 -4.46 89.18 -9.98
C TYR A 822 -3.75 87.84 -9.80
N MET A 823 -2.56 87.87 -9.21
CA MET A 823 -1.84 86.67 -8.77
C MET A 823 -1.95 86.53 -7.26
N ILE A 824 -2.46 85.39 -6.79
CA ILE A 824 -2.60 85.11 -5.38
C ILE A 824 -1.56 84.09 -4.93
N ARG A 825 -0.74 84.49 -3.96
CA ARG A 825 0.26 83.67 -3.31
C ARG A 825 -0.25 83.25 -1.94
N THR A 826 -0.35 81.96 -1.69
CA THR A 826 -0.67 81.40 -0.38
C THR A 826 0.57 80.69 0.18
N GLN A 827 0.84 80.90 1.47
CA GLN A 827 1.96 80.29 2.19
C GLN A 827 1.45 79.63 3.46
N SER A 828 1.83 78.38 3.65
CA SER A 828 1.75 77.64 4.93
C SER A 828 3.14 77.11 5.31
N ALA A 829 3.28 76.65 6.56
CA ALA A 829 4.53 76.14 7.13
C ALA A 829 5.27 75.09 6.26
N GLN A 830 4.57 74.42 5.34
CA GLN A 830 5.14 73.37 4.49
C GLN A 830 5.07 73.66 2.99
N LYS A 831 4.36 74.71 2.52
CA LYS A 831 4.15 74.95 1.08
C LYS A 831 3.85 76.40 0.74
N VAL A 832 4.32 76.83 -0.43
CA VAL A 832 3.93 78.10 -1.08
C VAL A 832 3.26 77.75 -2.41
N SER A 833 2.08 78.32 -2.67
CA SER A 833 1.34 78.17 -3.93
C SER A 833 1.09 79.54 -4.56
N LEU A 834 1.06 79.60 -5.89
CA LEU A 834 0.75 80.80 -6.65
C LEU A 834 -0.35 80.45 -7.67
N GLN A 835 -1.48 81.14 -7.62
CA GLN A 835 -2.63 80.90 -8.50
C GLN A 835 -3.13 82.21 -9.12
N LYS A 836 -3.86 82.11 -10.23
CA LYS A 836 -4.51 83.25 -10.88
C LYS A 836 -5.87 83.49 -10.23
N LEU A 837 -6.18 84.73 -9.88
CA LEU A 837 -7.50 85.17 -9.44
C LEU A 837 -8.08 86.13 -10.48
N VAL A 838 -9.31 85.88 -10.92
CA VAL A 838 -10.06 86.79 -11.79
C VAL A 838 -11.13 87.48 -10.94
N LYS A 839 -11.01 88.80 -10.73
CA LYS A 839 -12.04 89.62 -10.09
C LYS A 839 -12.97 90.17 -11.17
N ILE A 840 -14.26 89.95 -11.01
CA ILE A 840 -15.33 90.55 -11.81
C ILE A 840 -16.29 91.30 -10.89
N ASP A 841 -17.00 92.31 -11.40
CA ASP A 841 -17.89 93.16 -10.61
C ASP A 841 -19.06 92.40 -9.96
#